data_AF-A0AA95GCW8-F1
#
_entry.id   AF-A0AA95GCW8-F1
#
_cell.length_a   1.000
_cell.length_b   1.000
_cell.length_c   1.000
_cell.angle_alpha   90.00
_cell.angle_beta   90.00
_cell.angle_gamma   90.00
#
_symmetry.space_group_name_H-M   'P 1'
#
loop_
_entity.id
_entity.type
_entity.pdbx_description
1 polymer ?
#
loop_
_entity_poly.entity_id
_entity_poly.type
_entity_poly.pdbx_seq_one_letter_code
_entity_poly.pdbx_strand_id
1 'polypeptide(L)'
;MRRGKLFLIIIMIILFLADSCKKNSDSKSESKNNTPEKIKPVESTIWKLHFNDNEAHIDYSNNIIISNIKIPDSKEIKIKFLNNDKNSSFSINNQVIHNYQNIFNIVKKKKAILKKTNKDGTIEEYNLYFSSLPVLNIKTDNIDNFPNINKGYAKIDSLNSELYINVTDNLSNLQKKSFAIYTNNDFTDYISYKFNIISKENIYYLLANNDDPSLIRDRVSQNIFYEKLGNNLKSKKIKGKHIDLFINNEYWGIYYISNIVNTSALNRDNLSDTLELNWQKKGNDNYLYSVINNQSDILINPFDFKFSKTPTFESEKLSIDLSKCDYNLEKTFEPNYANSFLTTILAIKGSNNITNNSFVALSKGNVSDFVNSNYNNDNKLFYILWDADQSFGSYQRKINYNRFDVVFDHFDYIKNRGSLVTCYLHNVNNFKINFVHKWIKENNSLPGFIKSSLINNFKYLENNMAYEREFIRWKNNKFINLDRPFDSKDLDLMLNWVDKRFKFLEEDFLKIPTTTYNKYKIKKLNGDPVVIHRTQFNFNHFKLIPIIAKDRMETHDDATKRTNALVVATGGFFKYYYNNQFIHDKVYSYFVQGPEGCHASGKYPTTNFKANTTGVFKEKNKYHSISKILFPAIGWNDNGEYVIGNLSIVNKFNFRSLGKIFDINHLNEPLEKDSFDINLFNSSFDNSTNTPSGTFEITINSDSNSIESISTSGNSNIPENGYVISFGTKVDLEELKLGELKIGEVVDINYIYNENIMTSNTTKSFEQMDYIRSTNQILVLNNNIDQDVLNFFKGTNTKRAHLKGSHPRAALCIKNNNWNLYVIDGRQPNISKGMTMYELAHYLKDEGCNHAINFDGGASAAITFRGFKMNINSGMRGKCTNVSRPIADFMTIQRK
;
A
#
# COMPACT_ATOMS: atom_id res chain seq x y z
N MET A 1 9.27 18.12 -59.07
CA MET A 1 10.68 18.55 -58.93
C MET A 1 10.96 18.97 -57.49
N ARG A 2 12.16 18.65 -56.95
CA ARG A 2 12.68 18.93 -55.59
C ARG A 2 12.21 18.02 -54.43
N ARG A 3 12.65 16.76 -54.45
CA ARG A 3 13.06 15.98 -53.25
C ARG A 3 14.36 15.18 -53.47
N GLY A 4 14.76 14.91 -54.72
CA GLY A 4 16.01 14.20 -55.05
C GLY A 4 17.32 15.03 -55.00
N LYS A 5 17.27 16.37 -54.91
CA LYS A 5 18.50 17.20 -54.89
C LYS A 5 19.10 17.43 -53.49
N LEU A 6 18.36 17.17 -52.41
CA LEU A 6 18.88 17.35 -51.04
C LEU A 6 19.70 16.12 -50.56
N PHE A 7 19.39 14.93 -51.09
CA PHE A 7 20.09 13.69 -50.73
C PHE A 7 21.49 13.58 -51.37
N LEU A 8 21.66 14.16 -52.57
CA LEU A 8 22.97 14.20 -53.26
C LEU A 8 23.96 15.18 -52.61
N ILE A 9 23.49 16.26 -51.98
CA ILE A 9 24.36 17.25 -51.32
C ILE A 9 24.92 16.70 -49.99
N ILE A 10 24.14 15.87 -49.27
CA ILE A 10 24.57 15.27 -48.00
C ILE A 10 25.61 14.16 -48.23
N ILE A 11 25.50 13.40 -49.33
CA ILE A 11 26.48 12.36 -49.69
C ILE A 11 27.81 13.00 -50.19
N MET A 12 27.75 14.14 -50.87
CA MET A 12 28.96 14.89 -51.31
C MET A 12 29.76 15.49 -50.14
N ILE A 13 29.10 15.91 -49.05
CA ILE A 13 29.79 16.46 -47.86
C ILE A 13 30.46 15.36 -47.03
N ILE A 14 29.90 14.15 -46.99
CA ILE A 14 30.49 13.00 -46.28
C ILE A 14 31.69 12.43 -47.04
N LEU A 15 31.71 12.52 -48.37
CA LEU A 15 32.85 12.09 -49.19
C LEU A 15 34.02 13.10 -49.19
N PHE A 16 33.77 14.41 -49.02
CA PHE A 16 34.83 15.42 -48.93
C PHE A 16 35.59 15.44 -47.59
N LEU A 17 35.02 14.89 -46.52
CA LEU A 17 35.69 14.78 -45.21
C LEU A 17 36.50 13.48 -45.05
N ALA A 18 36.34 12.51 -45.95
CA ALA A 18 37.09 11.26 -45.94
C ALA A 18 38.41 11.31 -46.74
N ASP A 19 38.61 12.35 -47.56
CA ASP A 19 39.75 12.44 -48.50
C ASP A 19 40.89 13.38 -48.06
N SER A 20 40.80 14.00 -46.86
CA SER A 20 41.87 14.91 -46.36
C SER A 20 42.83 14.30 -45.33
N CYS A 21 42.86 12.97 -45.18
CA CYS A 21 43.78 12.30 -44.24
C CYS A 21 44.41 11.04 -44.85
N LYS A 22 45.20 11.20 -45.92
CA LYS A 22 46.28 10.25 -46.26
C LYS A 22 47.33 10.92 -47.14
N LYS A 23 48.60 10.76 -46.73
CA LYS A 23 49.87 11.30 -47.30
C LYS A 23 50.13 12.77 -46.90
N ASN A 24 51.25 13.18 -46.32
CA ASN A 24 52.62 12.68 -46.41
C ASN A 24 53.41 12.81 -45.09
N SER A 25 54.40 11.93 -44.95
CA SER A 25 55.46 11.90 -43.95
C SER A 25 56.48 13.06 -44.11
N ASP A 26 57.25 13.24 -43.03
CA ASP A 26 58.58 13.87 -42.96
C ASP A 26 58.65 15.39 -42.72
N SER A 27 58.65 15.76 -41.44
CA SER A 27 59.78 16.52 -40.87
C SER A 27 59.75 16.50 -39.33
N LYS A 28 60.94 16.27 -38.77
CA LYS A 28 61.23 16.18 -37.34
C LYS A 28 60.89 17.47 -36.59
N SER A 29 60.15 17.36 -35.51
CA SER A 29 60.31 18.24 -34.35
C SER A 29 60.19 17.43 -33.06
N GLU A 30 61.27 17.44 -32.29
CA GLU A 30 61.37 16.86 -30.97
C GLU A 30 60.34 17.52 -30.04
N SER A 31 59.40 16.75 -29.52
CA SER A 31 58.72 17.10 -28.28
C SER A 31 58.72 15.89 -27.37
N LYS A 32 59.38 16.08 -26.23
CA LYS A 32 59.66 15.07 -25.20
C LYS A 32 58.36 14.41 -24.73
N ASN A 33 58.26 13.10 -24.94
CA ASN A 33 57.36 12.23 -24.19
C ASN A 33 57.78 12.25 -22.72
N ASN A 34 57.23 13.18 -21.95
CA ASN A 34 57.17 13.06 -20.50
C ASN A 34 55.95 12.20 -20.13
N THR A 35 56.01 10.91 -20.47
CA THR A 35 55.40 9.91 -19.60
C THR A 35 56.21 9.92 -18.30
N PRO A 36 55.62 10.11 -17.11
CA PRO A 36 56.34 9.78 -15.90
C PRO A 36 56.59 8.28 -15.97
N GLU A 37 57.83 7.89 -16.22
CA GLU A 37 58.31 6.54 -15.94
C GLU A 37 57.83 6.21 -14.53
N LYS A 38 56.89 5.26 -14.43
CA LYS A 38 56.65 4.58 -13.16
C LYS A 38 57.98 3.94 -12.80
N ILE A 39 58.68 4.57 -11.86
CA ILE A 39 59.83 3.99 -11.17
C ILE A 39 59.40 2.57 -10.78
N LYS A 40 60.00 1.56 -11.41
CA LYS A 40 59.85 0.17 -10.97
C LYS A 40 60.26 0.14 -9.49
N PRO A 41 59.45 -0.40 -8.59
CA PRO A 41 59.91 -0.62 -7.23
C PRO A 41 61.13 -1.53 -7.32
N VAL A 42 62.23 -1.09 -6.71
CA VAL A 42 63.32 -1.94 -6.27
C VAL A 42 62.69 -3.17 -5.61
N GLU A 43 63.21 -4.38 -5.91
CA GLU A 43 62.79 -5.64 -5.27
C GLU A 43 62.88 -5.51 -3.74
N SER A 44 61.82 -4.97 -3.13
CA SER A 44 61.61 -5.09 -1.71
C SER A 44 61.16 -6.53 -1.48
N THR A 45 61.89 -7.22 -0.61
CA THR A 45 61.48 -8.53 -0.11
C THR A 45 59.99 -8.47 0.27
N ILE A 46 59.16 -9.31 -0.36
CA ILE A 46 57.72 -9.40 -0.07
C ILE A 46 57.60 -9.88 1.38
N TRP A 47 57.50 -8.92 2.29
CA TRP A 47 57.42 -9.15 3.72
C TRP A 47 55.99 -9.57 4.07
N LYS A 48 55.87 -10.54 4.97
CA LYS A 48 54.58 -11.04 5.43
C LYS A 48 54.27 -10.50 6.82
N LEU A 49 52.99 -10.27 7.06
CA LEU A 49 52.47 -9.83 8.34
C LEU A 49 51.52 -10.86 8.88
N HIS A 50 51.71 -11.25 10.13
CA HIS A 50 50.80 -12.11 10.86
C HIS A 50 50.31 -11.39 12.11
N PHE A 51 49.05 -11.64 12.45
CA PHE A 51 48.48 -11.28 13.73
C PHE A 51 48.01 -12.57 14.40
N ASN A 52 48.58 -12.87 15.56
CA ASN A 52 48.54 -14.20 16.15
C ASN A 52 49.03 -15.23 15.09
N ASP A 53 48.22 -16.24 14.77
CA ASP A 53 48.56 -17.26 13.77
C ASP A 53 48.03 -16.93 12.36
N ASN A 54 47.24 -15.87 12.21
CA ASN A 54 46.60 -15.51 10.94
C ASN A 54 47.49 -14.58 10.10
N GLU A 55 47.77 -14.97 8.87
CA GLU A 55 48.42 -14.11 7.86
C GLU A 55 47.46 -12.97 7.47
N ALA A 56 47.96 -11.74 7.43
CA ALA A 56 47.22 -10.59 6.94
C ALA A 56 47.29 -10.52 5.41
N HIS A 57 46.24 -9.99 4.80
CA HIS A 57 46.16 -9.76 3.36
C HIS A 57 46.69 -8.36 3.04
N ILE A 58 47.71 -8.27 2.19
CA ILE A 58 48.41 -7.02 1.89
C ILE A 58 48.26 -6.70 0.40
N ASP A 59 47.75 -5.51 0.10
CA ASP A 59 47.84 -4.87 -1.21
C ASP A 59 48.91 -3.77 -1.14
N TYR A 60 50.08 -4.08 -1.68
CA TYR A 60 51.23 -3.16 -1.70
C TYR A 60 51.04 -1.97 -2.64
N SER A 61 50.17 -2.08 -3.63
CA SER A 61 49.96 -1.01 -4.62
C SER A 61 49.00 0.05 -4.13
N ASN A 62 48.01 -0.34 -3.31
CA ASN A 62 47.01 0.56 -2.74
C ASN A 62 47.25 0.87 -1.26
N ASN A 63 48.33 0.36 -0.68
CA ASN A 63 48.70 0.56 0.73
C ASN A 63 47.59 0.12 1.71
N ILE A 64 47.00 -1.06 1.47
CA ILE A 64 45.93 -1.63 2.30
C ILE A 64 46.41 -2.93 2.93
N ILE A 65 46.17 -3.08 4.22
CA ILE A 65 46.37 -4.32 4.95
C ILE A 65 45.06 -4.71 5.64
N ILE A 66 44.62 -5.95 5.45
CA ILE A 66 43.40 -6.48 6.07
C ILE A 66 43.78 -7.70 6.91
N SER A 67 43.43 -7.65 8.20
CA SER A 67 43.59 -8.75 9.13
C SER A 67 42.22 -9.28 9.55
N ASN A 68 42.03 -10.60 9.44
CA ASN A 68 40.76 -11.27 9.75
C ASN A 68 40.60 -11.54 11.26
N ILE A 69 40.79 -10.51 12.09
CA ILE A 69 40.69 -10.58 13.56
C ILE A 69 39.58 -9.66 14.08
N LYS A 70 38.76 -10.20 14.99
CA LYS A 70 37.78 -9.42 15.75
C LYS A 70 38.41 -8.78 16.98
N ILE A 71 38.65 -7.48 16.92
CA ILE A 71 39.18 -6.72 18.06
C ILE A 71 38.29 -6.80 19.31
N PRO A 72 36.94 -6.67 19.25
CA PRO A 72 36.11 -6.69 20.46
C PRO A 72 36.20 -7.99 21.27
N ASP A 73 36.54 -9.10 20.61
CA ASP A 73 36.55 -10.45 21.20
C ASP A 73 37.96 -10.90 21.61
N SER A 74 39.00 -10.09 21.31
CA SER A 74 40.40 -10.44 21.54
C SER A 74 40.91 -9.86 22.86
N LYS A 75 41.63 -10.65 23.66
CA LYS A 75 42.34 -10.18 24.86
C LYS A 75 43.81 -9.82 24.59
N GLU A 76 44.36 -10.32 23.48
CA GLU A 76 45.74 -10.13 23.05
C GLU A 76 45.82 -10.25 21.51
N ILE A 77 46.67 -9.42 20.89
CA ILE A 77 46.98 -9.47 19.46
C ILE A 77 48.51 -9.38 19.32
N LYS A 78 49.16 -10.52 19.09
CA LYS A 78 50.62 -10.58 18.84
C LYS A 78 50.90 -10.29 17.37
N ILE A 79 51.70 -9.27 17.09
CA ILE A 79 52.11 -8.98 15.71
C ILE A 79 53.40 -9.73 15.35
N LYS A 80 53.46 -10.35 14.18
CA LYS A 80 54.64 -11.05 13.70
C LYS A 80 54.99 -10.64 12.27
N PHE A 81 56.22 -10.18 12.08
CA PHE A 81 56.80 -9.86 10.78
C PHE A 81 57.68 -11.01 10.30
N LEU A 82 57.53 -11.39 9.03
CA LEU A 82 58.31 -12.44 8.37
C LEU A 82 58.89 -11.89 7.06
N ASN A 83 60.05 -12.42 6.65
CA ASN A 83 60.76 -12.04 5.43
C ASN A 83 61.01 -10.52 5.32
N ASN A 84 61.27 -9.84 6.45
CA ASN A 84 61.64 -8.42 6.47
C ASN A 84 63.17 -8.25 6.52
N ASP A 85 63.67 -7.12 6.03
CA ASP A 85 65.09 -6.80 6.13
C ASP A 85 65.47 -6.56 7.60
N LYS A 86 66.65 -7.05 8.01
CA LYS A 86 67.14 -7.00 9.41
C LYS A 86 67.20 -5.59 10.03
N ASN A 87 67.10 -4.52 9.21
CA ASN A 87 67.18 -3.12 9.63
C ASN A 87 65.88 -2.32 9.41
N SER A 88 64.77 -2.95 9.01
CA SER A 88 63.49 -2.24 8.90
C SER A 88 62.88 -2.01 10.28
N SER A 89 62.33 -0.82 10.52
CA SER A 89 61.55 -0.52 11.73
C SER A 89 60.07 -0.33 11.40
N PHE A 90 59.22 -0.68 12.36
CA PHE A 90 57.77 -0.61 12.19
C PHE A 90 57.19 0.28 13.28
N SER A 91 56.18 1.06 12.91
CA SER A 91 55.35 1.76 13.89
C SER A 91 53.87 1.61 13.54
N ILE A 92 53.04 1.57 14.58
CA ILE A 92 51.59 1.67 14.44
C ILE A 92 51.11 2.94 15.14
N ASN A 93 50.35 3.77 14.44
CA ASN A 93 49.84 5.06 14.96
C ASN A 93 50.97 5.91 15.58
N ASN A 94 52.14 5.92 14.93
CA ASN A 94 53.38 6.57 15.35
C ASN A 94 54.02 6.01 16.64
N GLN A 95 53.59 4.85 17.15
CA GLN A 95 54.27 4.12 18.22
C GLN A 95 55.14 3.02 17.62
N VAL A 96 56.43 3.00 17.95
CA VAL A 96 57.36 1.94 17.52
C VAL A 96 56.88 0.59 18.05
N ILE A 97 56.91 -0.41 17.19
CA ILE A 97 56.50 -1.77 17.53
C ILE A 97 57.60 -2.78 17.21
N HIS A 98 57.68 -3.81 18.04
CA HIS A 98 58.64 -4.91 17.90
C HIS A 98 57.95 -6.21 17.49
N ASN A 99 58.74 -7.11 16.90
CA ASN A 99 58.25 -8.42 16.51
C ASN A 99 57.77 -9.21 17.74
N TYR A 100 56.66 -9.94 17.62
CA TYR A 100 55.95 -10.67 18.68
C TYR A 100 55.33 -9.82 19.80
N GLN A 101 55.32 -8.48 19.67
CA GLN A 101 54.69 -7.60 20.65
C GLN A 101 53.16 -7.76 20.67
N ASN A 102 52.57 -7.76 21.87
CA ASN A 102 51.13 -7.59 22.02
C ASN A 102 50.75 -6.14 21.73
N ILE A 103 50.07 -5.92 20.61
CA ILE A 103 49.67 -4.60 20.14
C ILE A 103 48.21 -4.28 20.45
N PHE A 104 47.46 -5.14 21.15
CA PHE A 104 46.02 -4.94 21.40
C PHE A 104 45.69 -3.54 21.94
N ASN A 105 46.51 -3.03 22.87
CA ASN A 105 46.35 -1.70 23.43
C ASN A 105 46.65 -0.55 22.45
N ILE A 106 47.47 -0.81 21.42
CA ILE A 106 47.83 0.13 20.35
C ILE A 106 46.74 0.15 19.27
N VAL A 107 46.17 -1.02 18.94
CA VAL A 107 45.13 -1.22 17.92
C VAL A 107 43.74 -1.43 18.51
N LYS A 108 43.40 -0.75 19.62
CA LYS A 108 42.04 -0.76 20.20
C LYS A 108 40.96 -0.33 19.19
N LYS A 109 41.36 0.35 18.12
CA LYS A 109 40.52 0.78 17.01
C LYS A 109 40.61 -0.22 15.85
N LYS A 110 39.52 -0.33 15.10
CA LYS A 110 39.41 -1.20 13.91
C LYS A 110 40.25 -0.76 12.71
N LYS A 111 40.77 0.46 12.78
CA LYS A 111 41.74 1.02 11.84
C LYS A 111 42.97 1.51 12.59
N ALA A 112 44.12 1.26 11.99
CA ALA A 112 45.40 1.78 12.41
C ALA A 112 46.24 2.17 11.18
N ILE A 113 47.25 3.00 11.39
CA ILE A 113 48.24 3.31 10.35
C ILE A 113 49.51 2.54 10.70
N LEU A 114 49.92 1.64 9.82
CA LEU A 114 51.19 0.92 9.93
C LEU A 114 52.22 1.58 9.02
N LYS A 115 53.34 2.01 9.59
CA LYS A 115 54.48 2.55 8.84
C LYS A 115 55.65 1.58 8.90
N LYS A 116 56.19 1.25 7.74
CA LYS A 116 57.44 0.50 7.57
C LYS A 116 58.51 1.49 7.12
N THR A 117 59.53 1.68 7.93
CA THR A 117 60.72 2.44 7.56
C THR A 117 61.76 1.45 7.04
N ASN A 118 62.12 1.59 5.77
CA ASN A 118 63.10 0.76 5.09
C ASN A 118 64.53 1.15 5.49
N LYS A 119 65.50 0.29 5.14
CA LYS A 119 66.92 0.51 5.46
C LYS A 119 67.49 1.80 4.85
N ASP A 120 66.94 2.23 3.71
CA ASP A 120 67.31 3.46 3.00
C ASP A 120 66.61 4.72 3.56
N GLY A 121 65.80 4.58 4.62
CA GLY A 121 65.04 5.67 5.23
C GLY A 121 63.71 5.97 4.55
N THR A 122 63.34 5.28 3.47
CA THR A 122 62.02 5.43 2.85
C THR A 122 60.93 4.90 3.78
N ILE A 123 59.78 5.58 3.81
CA ILE A 123 58.64 5.22 4.67
C ILE A 123 57.47 4.78 3.79
N GLU A 124 57.07 3.53 3.94
CA GLU A 124 55.83 2.99 3.37
C GLU A 124 54.74 3.08 4.44
N GLU A 125 53.63 3.75 4.13
CA GLU A 125 52.48 3.91 5.03
C GLU A 125 51.29 3.09 4.54
N TYR A 126 50.76 2.21 5.38
CA TYR A 126 49.64 1.32 5.10
C TYR A 126 48.45 1.60 6.01
N ASN A 127 47.26 1.58 5.42
CA ASN A 127 46.01 1.52 6.20
C ASN A 127 45.79 0.07 6.65
N LEU A 128 45.92 -0.17 7.95
CA LEU A 128 45.72 -1.47 8.58
C LEU A 128 44.29 -1.57 9.14
N TYR A 129 43.53 -2.54 8.63
CA TYR A 129 42.16 -2.82 9.02
C TYR A 129 42.04 -4.16 9.72
N PHE A 130 41.22 -4.20 10.77
CA PHE A 130 40.81 -5.42 11.45
C PHE A 130 39.34 -5.69 11.13
N SER A 131 39.10 -6.76 10.38
CA SER A 131 37.80 -7.14 9.81
C SER A 131 37.47 -8.57 10.20
N SER A 132 36.19 -8.90 10.18
CA SER A 132 35.66 -10.26 10.30
C SER A 132 34.94 -10.71 9.02
N LEU A 133 34.95 -9.87 7.99
CA LEU A 133 34.50 -10.29 6.67
C LEU A 133 35.45 -11.37 6.13
N PRO A 134 34.92 -12.44 5.50
CA PRO A 134 35.77 -13.40 4.81
C PRO A 134 36.56 -12.71 3.71
N VAL A 135 37.80 -13.14 3.50
CA VAL A 135 38.63 -12.68 2.39
C VAL A 135 38.70 -13.78 1.34
N LEU A 136 38.26 -13.47 0.12
CA LEU A 136 38.41 -14.36 -1.04
C LEU A 136 39.55 -13.84 -1.90
N ASN A 137 40.61 -14.64 -2.06
CA ASN A 137 41.73 -14.32 -2.94
C ASN A 137 41.60 -15.15 -4.20
N ILE A 138 41.53 -14.52 -5.36
CA ILE A 138 41.51 -15.19 -6.66
C ILE A 138 42.82 -14.89 -7.37
N LYS A 139 43.46 -15.92 -7.92
CA LYS A 139 44.59 -15.80 -8.83
C LYS A 139 44.18 -16.29 -10.21
N THR A 140 44.36 -15.46 -11.22
CA THR A 140 43.96 -15.74 -12.61
C THR A 140 44.80 -14.92 -13.57
N ASP A 141 45.10 -15.44 -14.75
CA ASP A 141 45.95 -14.75 -15.74
C ASP A 141 45.19 -13.61 -16.43
N ASN A 142 43.90 -13.82 -16.72
CA ASN A 142 43.01 -12.83 -17.31
C ASN A 142 41.56 -13.00 -16.80
N ILE A 143 40.72 -11.98 -16.99
CA ILE A 143 39.27 -12.07 -16.78
C ILE A 143 38.55 -11.36 -17.92
N ASP A 144 37.92 -12.14 -18.78
CA ASP A 144 37.15 -11.64 -19.91
C ASP A 144 35.66 -11.45 -19.59
N ASN A 145 34.97 -10.74 -20.49
CA ASN A 145 33.52 -10.68 -20.47
C ASN A 145 32.92 -12.02 -20.91
N PHE A 146 31.79 -12.37 -20.31
CA PHE A 146 30.94 -13.45 -20.78
C PHE A 146 30.70 -13.37 -22.31
N PRO A 147 30.74 -14.49 -23.06
CA PRO A 147 30.78 -15.88 -22.59
C PRO A 147 32.18 -16.43 -22.33
N ASN A 148 33.26 -15.66 -22.49
CA ASN A 148 34.61 -16.16 -22.28
C ASN A 148 34.86 -16.36 -20.78
N ILE A 149 35.25 -17.58 -20.39
CA ILE A 149 35.51 -17.95 -19.00
C ILE A 149 36.98 -18.32 -18.86
N ASN A 150 37.62 -17.83 -17.80
CA ASN A 150 39.04 -18.00 -17.56
C ASN A 150 39.28 -18.88 -16.34
N LYS A 151 40.29 -19.75 -16.39
CA LYS A 151 40.70 -20.58 -15.26
C LYS A 151 41.42 -19.74 -14.21
N GLY A 152 41.13 -20.00 -12.95
CA GLY A 152 41.78 -19.39 -11.81
C GLY A 152 41.78 -20.28 -10.58
N TYR A 153 42.33 -19.75 -9.49
CA TYR A 153 42.39 -20.43 -8.19
C TYR A 153 41.86 -19.50 -7.11
N ALA A 154 40.88 -19.96 -6.34
CA ALA A 154 40.39 -19.28 -5.15
C ALA A 154 41.04 -19.82 -3.89
N LYS A 155 41.44 -18.90 -3.00
CA LYS A 155 41.80 -19.16 -1.62
C LYS A 155 40.86 -18.41 -0.69
N ILE A 156 40.21 -19.13 0.22
CA ILE A 156 39.37 -18.58 1.29
C ILE A 156 39.63 -19.35 2.57
N ASP A 157 40.01 -18.64 3.64
CA ASP A 157 40.54 -19.24 4.86
C ASP A 157 41.65 -20.28 4.55
N SER A 158 41.43 -21.56 4.88
CA SER A 158 42.36 -22.67 4.59
C SER A 158 42.06 -23.40 3.27
N LEU A 159 40.92 -23.14 2.63
CA LEU A 159 40.54 -23.79 1.38
C LEU A 159 41.30 -23.17 0.21
N ASN A 160 41.89 -24.03 -0.63
CA ASN A 160 42.33 -23.68 -1.97
C ASN A 160 41.55 -24.53 -2.98
N SER A 161 40.92 -23.90 -3.96
CA SER A 161 40.15 -24.58 -5.00
C SER A 161 40.41 -23.97 -6.36
N GLU A 162 40.43 -24.81 -7.38
CA GLU A 162 40.30 -24.36 -8.76
C GLU A 162 38.90 -23.76 -8.99
N LEU A 163 38.83 -22.75 -9.84
CA LEU A 163 37.59 -22.17 -10.32
C LEU A 163 37.74 -21.66 -11.76
N TYR A 164 36.60 -21.33 -12.36
CA TYR A 164 36.53 -20.53 -13.57
C TYR A 164 35.81 -19.21 -13.27
N ILE A 165 36.19 -18.12 -13.93
CA ILE A 165 35.66 -16.78 -13.69
C ILE A 165 35.42 -16.01 -14.98
N ASN A 166 34.35 -15.23 -15.03
CA ASN A 166 34.08 -14.25 -16.08
C ASN A 166 33.40 -12.99 -15.51
N VAL A 167 33.51 -11.87 -16.21
CA VAL A 167 32.71 -10.66 -15.95
C VAL A 167 31.28 -10.88 -16.47
N THR A 168 30.30 -10.47 -15.69
CA THR A 168 28.86 -10.66 -15.99
C THR A 168 28.15 -9.39 -16.46
N ASP A 169 28.77 -8.23 -16.26
CA ASP A 169 28.18 -6.95 -16.64
C ASP A 169 28.36 -6.65 -18.14
N ASN A 170 27.28 -6.30 -18.83
CA ASN A 170 27.28 -5.93 -20.26
C ASN A 170 27.83 -4.51 -20.55
N LEU A 171 28.28 -3.77 -19.53
CA LEU A 171 28.73 -2.39 -19.68
C LEU A 171 30.26 -2.31 -19.68
N SER A 172 30.83 -2.14 -20.87
CA SER A 172 32.29 -2.06 -21.10
C SER A 172 33.03 -1.01 -20.27
N ASN A 173 32.32 0.01 -19.76
CA ASN A 173 32.93 1.20 -19.14
C ASN A 173 32.93 1.17 -17.60
N LEU A 174 32.41 0.12 -16.97
CA LEU A 174 32.41 0.00 -15.51
C LEU A 174 33.81 -0.35 -14.98
N GLN A 175 34.29 0.43 -14.01
CA GLN A 175 35.59 0.19 -13.35
C GLN A 175 35.51 -0.94 -12.33
N LYS A 176 34.45 -0.97 -11.51
CA LYS A 176 34.11 -2.10 -10.64
C LYS A 176 33.14 -3.01 -11.40
N LYS A 177 33.35 -4.32 -11.39
CA LYS A 177 32.62 -5.28 -12.24
C LYS A 177 32.14 -6.46 -11.40
N SER A 178 30.94 -6.95 -11.68
CA SER A 178 30.45 -8.20 -11.10
C SER A 178 31.04 -9.41 -11.84
N PHE A 179 31.18 -10.52 -11.12
CA PHE A 179 31.75 -11.75 -11.66
C PHE A 179 30.84 -12.95 -11.40
N ALA A 180 30.81 -13.89 -12.34
CA ALA A 180 30.34 -15.24 -12.08
C ALA A 180 31.57 -16.12 -11.84
N ILE A 181 31.50 -16.98 -10.83
CA ILE A 181 32.51 -18.01 -10.58
C ILE A 181 31.88 -19.39 -10.62
N TYR A 182 32.56 -20.31 -11.29
CA TYR A 182 32.19 -21.73 -11.45
C TYR A 182 33.24 -22.56 -10.72
N THR A 183 32.79 -23.40 -9.81
CA THR A 183 33.66 -24.03 -8.81
C THR A 183 33.44 -25.54 -8.75
N ASN A 184 34.17 -26.24 -7.89
CA ASN A 184 33.99 -27.68 -7.66
C ASN A 184 33.16 -27.95 -6.38
N ASN A 185 32.93 -29.23 -6.08
CA ASN A 185 32.17 -29.63 -4.90
C ASN A 185 32.88 -29.24 -3.59
N ASP A 186 34.21 -29.29 -3.51
CA ASP A 186 34.95 -28.92 -2.31
C ASP A 186 34.70 -27.46 -1.91
N PHE A 187 34.72 -26.55 -2.88
CA PHE A 187 34.38 -25.15 -2.66
C PHE A 187 32.93 -24.98 -2.22
N THR A 188 32.00 -25.66 -2.88
CA THR A 188 30.58 -25.61 -2.51
C THR A 188 30.30 -26.15 -1.12
N ASP A 189 30.91 -27.26 -0.74
CA ASP A 189 30.75 -27.87 0.58
C ASP A 189 31.31 -26.95 1.66
N TYR A 190 32.46 -26.32 1.41
CA TYR A 190 33.04 -25.34 2.32
C TYR A 190 32.15 -24.10 2.50
N ILE A 191 31.73 -23.48 1.39
CA ILE A 191 30.89 -22.28 1.40
C ILE A 191 29.52 -22.56 2.04
N SER A 192 28.95 -23.75 1.77
CA SER A 192 27.72 -24.24 2.41
C SER A 192 27.90 -24.41 3.91
N TYR A 193 28.94 -25.11 4.36
CA TYR A 193 29.21 -25.33 5.77
C TYR A 193 29.51 -24.03 6.52
N LYS A 194 30.40 -23.19 5.98
CA LYS A 194 30.93 -22.01 6.66
C LYS A 194 29.97 -20.82 6.60
N PHE A 195 29.30 -20.61 5.47
CA PHE A 195 28.49 -19.42 5.22
C PHE A 195 27.01 -19.72 4.97
N ASN A 196 26.61 -20.99 4.95
CA ASN A 196 25.23 -21.42 4.67
C ASN A 196 24.76 -20.92 3.29
N ILE A 197 25.65 -20.86 2.29
CA ILE A 197 25.31 -20.51 0.91
C ILE A 197 25.39 -21.80 0.10
N ILE A 198 24.27 -22.21 -0.50
CA ILE A 198 24.18 -23.53 -1.16
C ILE A 198 23.94 -23.32 -2.64
N SER A 199 24.82 -23.88 -3.48
CA SER A 199 24.67 -23.91 -4.94
C SER A 199 24.75 -25.37 -5.44
N LYS A 200 23.73 -25.87 -6.15
CA LYS A 200 23.74 -27.25 -6.69
C LYS A 200 24.61 -27.38 -7.95
N GLU A 201 24.80 -26.29 -8.68
CA GLU A 201 25.57 -26.26 -9.92
C GLU A 201 27.02 -25.81 -9.70
N ASN A 202 27.41 -25.56 -8.44
CA ASN A 202 28.71 -25.00 -8.07
C ASN A 202 28.98 -23.60 -8.65
N ILE A 203 27.92 -22.82 -8.83
CA ILE A 203 27.99 -21.48 -9.44
C ILE A 203 27.61 -20.43 -8.42
N TYR A 204 28.43 -19.39 -8.33
CA TYR A 204 28.25 -18.28 -7.43
C TYR A 204 28.40 -16.96 -8.18
N TYR A 205 27.69 -15.96 -7.69
CA TYR A 205 27.77 -14.59 -8.16
C TYR A 205 28.56 -13.76 -7.15
N LEU A 206 29.56 -13.02 -7.63
CA LEU A 206 30.25 -11.98 -6.88
C LEU A 206 29.65 -10.65 -7.31
N LEU A 207 28.58 -10.24 -6.62
CA LEU A 207 27.88 -9.00 -6.89
C LEU A 207 28.72 -7.82 -6.41
N ALA A 208 29.00 -6.89 -7.32
CA ALA A 208 29.85 -5.76 -7.05
C ALA A 208 29.14 -4.57 -6.40
N ASN A 209 27.80 -4.50 -6.51
CA ASN A 209 27.00 -3.36 -6.03
C ASN A 209 27.52 -2.01 -6.58
N ASN A 210 27.87 -2.00 -7.88
CA ASN A 210 28.61 -0.92 -8.53
C ASN A 210 27.98 0.47 -8.39
N ASP A 211 26.67 0.53 -8.17
CA ASP A 211 25.91 1.78 -8.09
C ASP A 211 25.24 1.98 -6.70
N ASP A 212 25.57 1.11 -5.73
CA ASP A 212 25.03 1.14 -4.37
C ASP A 212 26.15 1.38 -3.34
N PRO A 213 26.39 2.65 -2.93
CA PRO A 213 27.41 2.95 -1.94
C PRO A 213 27.10 2.40 -0.54
N SER A 214 25.84 2.01 -0.29
CA SER A 214 25.44 1.38 0.97
C SER A 214 25.76 -0.12 1.01
N LEU A 215 25.99 -0.75 -0.15
CA LEU A 215 26.23 -2.19 -0.34
C LEU A 215 25.13 -3.12 0.21
N ILE A 216 23.98 -2.59 0.63
CA ILE A 216 22.95 -3.32 1.37
C ILE A 216 21.58 -3.29 0.72
N ARG A 217 21.36 -2.50 -0.35
CA ARG A 217 20.05 -2.29 -0.96
C ARG A 217 19.45 -3.58 -1.50
N ASP A 218 20.19 -4.30 -2.35
CA ASP A 218 19.73 -5.58 -2.88
C ASP A 218 19.45 -6.57 -1.75
N ARG A 219 20.40 -6.73 -0.81
CA ARG A 219 20.24 -7.65 0.32
C ARG A 219 18.98 -7.39 1.14
N VAL A 220 18.72 -6.12 1.47
CA VAL A 220 17.52 -5.76 2.23
C VAL A 220 16.25 -6.01 1.42
N SER A 221 16.26 -5.71 0.12
CA SER A 221 15.15 -6.01 -0.80
C SER A 221 14.85 -7.51 -0.87
N GLN A 222 15.89 -8.35 -0.96
CA GLN A 222 15.76 -9.80 -0.91
C GLN A 222 15.20 -10.28 0.44
N ASN A 223 15.63 -9.69 1.56
CA ASN A 223 15.09 -10.02 2.88
C ASN A 223 13.59 -9.66 3.00
N ILE A 224 13.16 -8.53 2.44
CA ILE A 224 11.73 -8.16 2.41
C ILE A 224 10.93 -9.22 1.67
N PHE A 225 11.35 -9.55 0.45
CA PHE A 225 10.60 -10.46 -0.41
C PHE A 225 10.58 -11.89 0.15
N TYR A 226 11.75 -12.43 0.51
CA TYR A 226 11.88 -13.84 0.88
C TYR A 226 11.70 -14.14 2.37
N GLU A 227 12.17 -13.27 3.26
CA GLU A 227 12.09 -13.53 4.71
C GLU A 227 10.79 -12.97 5.31
N LYS A 228 10.41 -11.74 4.94
CA LYS A 228 9.27 -11.06 5.56
C LYS A 228 7.94 -11.41 4.90
N LEU A 229 7.90 -11.46 3.57
CA LEU A 229 6.67 -11.64 2.80
C LEU A 229 6.56 -13.04 2.16
N GLY A 230 7.62 -13.84 2.22
CA GLY A 230 7.81 -15.00 1.36
C GLY A 230 7.02 -16.27 1.69
N ASN A 231 6.15 -16.34 2.70
CA ASN A 231 5.27 -17.48 3.03
C ASN A 231 5.82 -18.90 2.69
N ASN A 232 6.82 -19.38 3.46
CA ASN A 232 7.15 -20.82 3.69
C ASN A 232 7.57 -21.77 2.55
N LEU A 233 7.97 -21.35 1.34
CA LEU A 233 8.71 -22.32 0.49
C LEU A 233 10.16 -22.47 0.96
N LYS A 234 10.67 -23.71 0.93
CA LYS A 234 11.85 -24.14 1.70
C LYS A 234 13.18 -23.78 1.04
N SER A 235 13.25 -23.50 -0.27
CA SER A 235 14.52 -23.13 -0.96
C SER A 235 14.73 -21.65 -1.24
N LYS A 236 13.82 -20.80 -0.79
CA LYS A 236 13.59 -19.42 -1.22
C LYS A 236 14.69 -18.36 -1.08
N LYS A 237 15.83 -18.60 -0.44
CA LYS A 237 16.74 -17.49 -0.12
C LYS A 237 17.93 -17.49 -1.06
N ILE A 238 18.09 -16.42 -1.86
CA ILE A 238 19.42 -16.04 -2.35
C ILE A 238 20.22 -15.73 -1.09
N LYS A 239 21.02 -16.70 -0.67
CA LYS A 239 21.89 -16.57 0.48
C LYS A 239 23.21 -16.04 -0.02
N GLY A 240 23.78 -15.17 0.77
CA GLY A 240 25.05 -14.60 0.44
C GLY A 240 25.65 -13.88 1.63
N LYS A 241 26.88 -13.44 1.44
CA LYS A 241 27.67 -12.78 2.46
C LYS A 241 28.59 -11.74 1.85
N HIS A 242 28.77 -10.62 2.53
CA HIS A 242 29.80 -9.65 2.15
C HIS A 242 31.19 -10.21 2.44
N ILE A 243 32.10 -10.00 1.48
CA ILE A 243 33.48 -10.45 1.51
C ILE A 243 34.41 -9.32 1.07
N ASP A 244 35.66 -9.37 1.54
CA ASP A 244 36.77 -8.61 0.96
C ASP A 244 37.32 -9.44 -0.22
N LEU A 245 37.33 -8.88 -1.44
CA LEU A 245 37.81 -9.57 -2.64
C LEU A 245 39.23 -9.10 -2.99
N PHE A 246 40.13 -10.06 -3.21
CA PHE A 246 41.43 -9.82 -3.82
C PHE A 246 41.52 -10.59 -5.13
N ILE A 247 42.06 -9.94 -6.17
CA ILE A 247 42.38 -10.60 -7.44
C ILE A 247 43.83 -10.27 -7.76
N ASN A 248 44.66 -11.30 -7.98
CA ASN A 248 46.09 -11.17 -8.25
C ASN A 248 46.83 -10.33 -7.18
N ASN A 249 46.47 -10.54 -5.91
CA ASN A 249 46.97 -9.83 -4.72
C ASN A 249 46.63 -8.32 -4.66
N GLU A 250 45.82 -7.80 -5.57
CA GLU A 250 45.25 -6.46 -5.44
C GLU A 250 43.90 -6.53 -4.74
N TYR A 251 43.60 -5.55 -3.89
CA TYR A 251 42.31 -5.43 -3.23
C TYR A 251 41.28 -4.82 -4.20
N TRP A 252 40.19 -5.55 -4.45
CA TRP A 252 39.12 -5.13 -5.37
C TRP A 252 37.93 -4.50 -4.66
N GLY A 253 37.89 -4.45 -3.33
CA GLY A 253 36.78 -3.88 -2.57
C GLY A 253 35.88 -4.94 -1.94
N ILE A 254 34.72 -4.48 -1.49
CA ILE A 254 33.69 -5.28 -0.85
C ILE A 254 32.74 -5.83 -1.93
N TYR A 255 32.56 -7.14 -1.92
CA TYR A 255 31.65 -7.87 -2.81
C TYR A 255 30.64 -8.67 -2.01
N TYR A 256 29.53 -9.03 -2.65
CA TYR A 256 28.54 -9.94 -2.07
C TYR A 256 28.57 -11.26 -2.82
N ILE A 257 29.08 -12.32 -2.18
CA ILE A 257 29.05 -13.67 -2.75
C ILE A 257 27.68 -14.29 -2.48
N SER A 258 27.00 -14.75 -3.52
CA SER A 258 25.69 -15.42 -3.41
C SER A 258 25.54 -16.60 -4.37
N ASN A 259 24.56 -17.46 -4.11
CA ASN A 259 24.10 -18.39 -5.13
C ASN A 259 23.32 -17.65 -6.23
N ILE A 260 23.29 -18.21 -7.44
CA ILE A 260 22.51 -17.68 -8.56
C ILE A 260 21.04 -18.14 -8.50
N VAL A 261 20.15 -17.35 -9.11
CA VAL A 261 18.79 -17.81 -9.42
C VAL A 261 18.85 -18.60 -10.72
N ASN A 262 18.64 -19.90 -10.62
CA ASN A 262 18.56 -20.84 -11.73
C ASN A 262 17.47 -21.88 -11.45
N THR A 263 17.17 -22.72 -12.43
CA THR A 263 16.18 -23.80 -12.28
C THR A 263 16.60 -24.85 -11.27
N SER A 264 17.88 -25.17 -11.06
CA SER A 264 18.25 -26.12 -10.00
C SER A 264 17.98 -25.59 -8.58
N ALA A 265 18.11 -24.28 -8.36
CA ALA A 265 17.70 -23.61 -7.14
C ALA A 265 16.17 -23.64 -6.99
N LEU A 266 15.42 -23.46 -8.08
CA LEU A 266 13.96 -23.42 -8.10
C LEU A 266 13.27 -24.80 -8.11
N ASN A 267 13.95 -25.85 -8.62
CA ASN A 267 13.50 -27.24 -8.60
C ASN A 267 13.29 -27.76 -7.17
N ARG A 268 13.99 -27.19 -6.18
CA ARG A 268 13.77 -27.50 -4.75
C ARG A 268 12.39 -27.04 -4.26
N ASP A 269 11.76 -26.10 -4.94
CA ASP A 269 10.39 -25.64 -4.71
C ASP A 269 9.37 -26.32 -5.67
N ASN A 270 9.79 -27.37 -6.38
CA ASN A 270 9.02 -28.06 -7.44
C ASN A 270 8.52 -27.12 -8.56
N LEU A 271 9.24 -26.02 -8.80
CA LEU A 271 8.96 -25.11 -9.91
C LEU A 271 9.63 -25.61 -11.20
N SER A 272 9.00 -25.38 -12.33
CA SER A 272 9.52 -25.69 -13.67
C SER A 272 9.65 -24.43 -14.50
N ASP A 273 10.43 -24.50 -15.60
CA ASP A 273 10.60 -23.44 -16.61
C ASP A 273 10.71 -22.02 -16.07
N THR A 274 11.95 -21.56 -15.89
CA THR A 274 12.23 -20.21 -15.42
C THR A 274 12.55 -19.30 -16.58
N LEU A 275 11.86 -18.18 -16.65
CA LEU A 275 12.04 -17.13 -17.65
C LEU A 275 12.57 -15.86 -16.98
N GLU A 276 13.64 -15.29 -17.54
CA GLU A 276 14.16 -13.98 -17.16
C GLU A 276 13.34 -12.89 -17.84
N LEU A 277 12.80 -11.96 -17.06
CA LEU A 277 12.19 -10.72 -17.56
C LEU A 277 13.30 -9.75 -17.95
N ASN A 278 13.38 -9.42 -19.23
CA ASN A 278 14.39 -8.49 -19.72
C ASN A 278 13.82 -7.62 -20.86
N TRP A 279 13.86 -6.32 -20.65
CA TRP A 279 13.42 -5.32 -21.60
C TRP A 279 14.57 -4.88 -22.51
N GLN A 280 14.30 -4.85 -23.83
CA GLN A 280 15.25 -4.31 -24.80
C GLN A 280 14.81 -2.96 -25.36
N LYS A 281 15.73 -2.00 -25.38
CA LYS A 281 15.53 -0.61 -25.82
C LYS A 281 15.17 -0.44 -27.32
N LYS A 282 15.24 -1.50 -28.13
CA LYS A 282 15.13 -1.45 -29.61
C LYS A 282 13.76 -1.84 -30.19
N GLY A 283 12.78 -2.17 -29.35
CA GLY A 283 11.40 -2.46 -29.76
C GLY A 283 10.44 -2.07 -28.63
N ASN A 284 9.16 -1.90 -28.94
CA ASN A 284 8.16 -1.50 -27.93
C ASN A 284 7.84 -2.63 -26.92
N ASP A 285 8.54 -3.76 -27.00
CA ASP A 285 8.14 -5.05 -26.43
C ASP A 285 9.11 -5.50 -25.32
N ASN A 286 8.54 -6.03 -24.23
CA ASN A 286 9.29 -6.77 -23.23
C ASN A 286 9.54 -8.18 -23.76
N TYR A 287 10.70 -8.76 -23.47
CA TYR A 287 11.00 -10.14 -23.86
C TYR A 287 11.25 -11.00 -22.63
N LEU A 288 10.71 -12.22 -22.66
CA LEU A 288 11.00 -13.26 -21.69
C LEU A 288 12.01 -14.23 -22.30
N TYR A 289 13.15 -14.39 -21.63
CA TYR A 289 14.22 -15.27 -22.08
C TYR A 289 14.22 -16.55 -21.25
N SER A 290 14.28 -17.71 -21.89
CA SER A 290 14.48 -18.97 -21.18
C SER A 290 15.83 -18.97 -20.48
N VAL A 291 15.83 -19.25 -19.18
CA VAL A 291 17.07 -19.53 -18.45
C VAL A 291 17.46 -20.97 -18.77
N ILE A 292 18.61 -21.20 -19.42
CA ILE A 292 19.08 -22.55 -19.76
C ILE A 292 19.60 -23.26 -18.49
N ASN A 293 19.18 -24.51 -18.31
CA ASN A 293 19.11 -25.24 -17.04
C ASN A 293 20.30 -26.15 -16.71
N ASN A 294 21.27 -26.34 -17.62
CA ASN A 294 22.33 -27.32 -17.41
C ASN A 294 23.71 -26.69 -17.54
N GLN A 295 24.14 -26.03 -16.47
CA GLN A 295 25.47 -25.39 -16.39
C GLN A 295 26.55 -26.35 -15.88
N SER A 296 26.20 -27.62 -15.61
CA SER A 296 27.18 -28.69 -15.35
C SER A 296 28.18 -28.83 -16.50
N ASP A 297 27.74 -28.57 -17.72
CA ASP A 297 28.56 -28.72 -18.92
C ASP A 297 29.62 -27.61 -19.04
N ILE A 298 29.46 -26.48 -18.34
CA ILE A 298 30.48 -25.41 -18.28
C ILE A 298 31.76 -25.93 -17.64
N LEU A 299 31.67 -26.78 -16.60
CA LEU A 299 32.85 -27.36 -15.95
C LEU A 299 33.47 -28.49 -16.78
N ILE A 300 32.72 -29.06 -17.74
CA ILE A 300 33.18 -30.15 -18.62
C ILE A 300 33.84 -29.59 -19.88
N ASN A 301 33.24 -28.58 -20.51
CA ASN A 301 33.76 -27.92 -21.70
C ASN A 301 33.41 -26.41 -21.71
N PRO A 302 34.15 -25.58 -20.95
CA PRO A 302 33.84 -24.15 -20.77
C PRO A 302 34.01 -23.32 -22.05
N PHE A 303 34.81 -23.78 -23.01
CA PHE A 303 35.12 -23.03 -24.24
C PHE A 303 34.08 -23.20 -25.35
N ASP A 304 33.33 -24.31 -25.35
CA ASP A 304 32.28 -24.59 -26.36
C ASP A 304 30.87 -24.26 -25.87
N PHE A 305 30.69 -23.85 -24.61
CA PHE A 305 29.38 -23.56 -24.04
C PHE A 305 28.78 -22.27 -24.62
N LYS A 306 27.74 -22.39 -25.45
CA LYS A 306 27.01 -21.24 -26.01
C LYS A 306 25.73 -20.97 -25.24
N PHE A 307 25.67 -19.83 -24.57
CA PHE A 307 24.40 -19.31 -24.06
C PHE A 307 23.56 -18.75 -25.20
N SER A 308 22.39 -19.35 -25.46
CA SER A 308 21.36 -18.74 -26.29
C SER A 308 20.40 -17.94 -25.40
N LYS A 309 20.41 -16.61 -25.55
CA LYS A 309 19.33 -15.73 -25.07
C LYS A 309 18.45 -15.37 -26.28
N THR A 310 17.77 -16.36 -26.85
CA THR A 310 16.76 -16.12 -27.88
C THR A 310 15.39 -16.43 -27.29
N PRO A 311 14.45 -15.47 -27.26
CA PRO A 311 13.10 -15.75 -26.79
C PRO A 311 12.44 -16.74 -27.76
N THR A 312 11.61 -17.65 -27.22
CA THR A 312 10.78 -18.52 -28.05
C THR A 312 9.50 -17.77 -28.44
N PHE A 313 8.81 -18.21 -29.49
CA PHE A 313 7.54 -17.61 -29.88
C PHE A 313 6.53 -17.57 -28.71
N GLU A 314 6.47 -18.62 -27.90
CA GLU A 314 5.58 -18.70 -26.75
C GLU A 314 6.04 -17.80 -25.59
N SER A 315 7.34 -17.61 -25.38
CA SER A 315 7.83 -16.67 -24.36
C SER A 315 7.56 -15.21 -24.76
N GLU A 316 7.64 -14.88 -26.05
CA GLU A 316 7.22 -13.58 -26.59
C GLU A 316 5.72 -13.35 -26.39
N LYS A 317 4.89 -14.34 -26.76
CA LYS A 317 3.44 -14.26 -26.58
C LYS A 317 3.07 -14.08 -25.10
N LEU A 318 3.66 -14.86 -24.20
CA LEU A 318 3.44 -14.72 -22.76
C LEU A 318 3.83 -13.32 -22.25
N SER A 319 4.94 -12.76 -22.73
CA SER A 319 5.38 -11.41 -22.36
C SER A 319 4.37 -10.33 -22.77
N ILE A 320 3.82 -10.43 -23.99
CA ILE A 320 2.77 -9.53 -24.48
C ILE A 320 1.51 -9.66 -23.63
N ASP A 321 1.06 -10.87 -23.30
CA ASP A 321 -0.17 -11.07 -22.55
C ASP A 321 -0.02 -10.63 -21.08
N LEU A 322 1.17 -10.83 -20.49
CA LEU A 322 1.56 -10.28 -19.19
C LEU A 322 1.44 -8.75 -19.17
N SER A 323 1.81 -8.05 -20.24
CA SER A 323 1.72 -6.58 -20.31
C SER A 323 0.29 -6.04 -20.30
N LYS A 324 -0.70 -6.86 -20.72
CA LYS A 324 -2.12 -6.49 -20.76
C LYS A 324 -2.84 -6.87 -19.47
N CYS A 325 -2.43 -8.00 -18.88
CA CYS A 325 -3.08 -8.67 -17.74
C CYS A 325 -4.59 -8.81 -17.92
N ASP A 326 -5.04 -9.92 -18.52
CA ASP A 326 -6.46 -10.22 -18.64
C ASP A 326 -6.99 -11.15 -17.53
N TYR A 327 -8.28 -11.45 -17.61
CA TYR A 327 -8.99 -12.29 -16.65
C TYR A 327 -8.40 -13.69 -16.49
N ASN A 328 -7.95 -14.33 -17.58
CA ASN A 328 -7.44 -15.70 -17.56
C ASN A 328 -6.03 -15.73 -17.00
N LEU A 329 -5.20 -14.77 -17.41
CA LEU A 329 -3.82 -14.68 -16.97
C LEU A 329 -3.71 -14.33 -15.48
N GLU A 330 -4.52 -13.39 -14.97
CA GLU A 330 -4.49 -13.01 -13.55
C GLU A 330 -4.70 -14.20 -12.61
N LYS A 331 -5.61 -15.12 -12.96
CA LYS A 331 -5.88 -16.33 -12.17
C LYS A 331 -4.71 -17.29 -12.07
N THR A 332 -3.76 -17.20 -13.00
CA THR A 332 -2.56 -18.04 -12.97
C THR A 332 -1.54 -17.53 -11.97
N PHE A 333 -1.59 -16.28 -11.53
CA PHE A 333 -0.63 -15.81 -10.52
C PHE A 333 -0.83 -16.53 -9.20
N GLU A 334 0.25 -17.03 -8.60
CA GLU A 334 0.18 -17.50 -7.23
C GLU A 334 -0.06 -16.26 -6.33
N PRO A 335 -1.19 -16.19 -5.59
CA PRO A 335 -1.62 -14.94 -4.94
C PRO A 335 -0.69 -14.44 -3.84
N ASN A 336 0.01 -15.34 -3.13
CA ASN A 336 0.97 -14.94 -2.11
C ASN A 336 2.18 -14.27 -2.74
N TYR A 337 2.75 -14.89 -3.75
CA TYR A 337 3.93 -14.39 -4.45
C TYR A 337 3.67 -13.14 -5.24
N ALA A 338 2.57 -13.07 -5.97
CA ALA A 338 2.18 -11.87 -6.69
C ALA A 338 2.04 -10.68 -5.72
N ASN A 339 1.37 -10.91 -4.58
CA ASN A 339 1.22 -9.90 -3.55
C ASN A 339 2.57 -9.52 -2.91
N SER A 340 3.42 -10.49 -2.58
CA SER A 340 4.72 -10.24 -1.96
C SER A 340 5.66 -9.49 -2.91
N PHE A 341 5.63 -9.83 -4.20
CA PHE A 341 6.45 -9.18 -5.22
C PHE A 341 5.99 -7.73 -5.40
N LEU A 342 4.69 -7.53 -5.66
CA LEU A 342 4.10 -6.20 -5.82
C LEU A 342 4.31 -5.33 -4.57
N THR A 343 4.14 -5.90 -3.38
CA THR A 343 4.41 -5.22 -2.10
C THR A 343 5.87 -4.79 -2.02
N THR A 344 6.80 -5.69 -2.36
CA THR A 344 8.24 -5.41 -2.28
C THR A 344 8.62 -4.29 -3.23
N ILE A 345 8.26 -4.38 -4.52
CA ILE A 345 8.64 -3.37 -5.52
C ILE A 345 8.05 -1.99 -5.17
N LEU A 346 6.83 -1.93 -4.62
CA LEU A 346 6.24 -0.68 -4.15
C LEU A 346 7.02 -0.13 -2.96
N ALA A 347 7.29 -0.96 -1.95
CA ALA A 347 8.01 -0.56 -0.74
C ALA A 347 9.42 -0.03 -1.03
N ILE A 348 10.15 -0.69 -1.93
CA ILE A 348 11.55 -0.34 -2.24
C ILE A 348 11.68 0.66 -3.40
N LYS A 349 10.57 0.99 -4.09
CA LYS A 349 10.53 1.74 -5.37
C LYS A 349 11.41 1.07 -6.44
N GLY A 350 11.22 -0.24 -6.62
CA GLY A 350 11.97 -1.06 -7.58
C GLY A 350 11.51 -0.86 -9.02
N SER A 351 11.69 0.35 -9.57
CA SER A 351 11.21 0.72 -10.92
C SER A 351 11.76 -0.23 -12.00
N ASN A 352 13.04 -0.63 -11.90
CA ASN A 352 13.66 -1.52 -12.87
C ASN A 352 13.13 -2.96 -12.78
N ASN A 353 12.78 -3.43 -11.58
CA ASN A 353 12.29 -4.79 -11.32
C ASN A 353 10.89 -5.07 -11.93
N ILE A 354 10.24 -4.05 -12.48
CA ILE A 354 8.92 -4.19 -13.12
C ILE A 354 9.04 -4.80 -14.52
N THR A 355 10.10 -4.46 -15.25
CA THR A 355 10.31 -4.87 -16.65
C THR A 355 11.65 -5.57 -16.88
N ASN A 356 12.56 -5.53 -15.90
CA ASN A 356 13.89 -6.14 -15.91
C ASN A 356 14.15 -6.78 -14.55
N ASN A 357 15.32 -7.41 -14.38
CA ASN A 357 15.84 -7.81 -13.07
C ASN A 357 14.80 -8.57 -12.23
N SER A 358 14.11 -9.52 -12.84
CA SER A 358 13.11 -10.37 -12.20
C SER A 358 12.91 -11.61 -13.03
N PHE A 359 12.39 -12.67 -12.41
CA PHE A 359 12.07 -13.91 -13.12
C PHE A 359 10.60 -14.27 -12.92
N VAL A 360 10.09 -15.04 -13.88
CA VAL A 360 8.80 -15.70 -13.79
C VAL A 360 9.03 -17.20 -13.96
N ALA A 361 8.46 -18.00 -13.07
CA ALA A 361 8.54 -19.46 -13.12
C ALA A 361 7.15 -20.11 -13.09
N LEU A 362 7.05 -21.34 -13.60
CA LEU A 362 5.81 -22.12 -13.60
C LEU A 362 5.77 -23.12 -12.43
N SER A 363 4.57 -23.46 -11.97
CA SER A 363 4.38 -24.51 -10.96
C SER A 363 4.69 -25.92 -11.47
N LYS A 364 4.53 -26.16 -12.78
CA LYS A 364 4.76 -27.45 -13.47
C LYS A 364 4.68 -27.23 -14.99
N GLY A 365 5.20 -28.17 -15.77
CA GLY A 365 5.17 -28.14 -17.24
C GLY A 365 6.13 -27.11 -17.85
N ASN A 366 5.93 -26.79 -19.13
CA ASN A 366 6.74 -25.82 -19.86
C ASN A 366 5.92 -24.63 -20.36
N VAL A 367 6.61 -23.59 -20.83
CA VAL A 367 6.01 -22.34 -21.32
C VAL A 367 5.16 -22.56 -22.56
N SER A 368 5.56 -23.47 -23.45
CA SER A 368 4.80 -23.77 -24.67
C SER A 368 3.42 -24.35 -24.33
N ASP A 369 3.36 -25.37 -23.48
CA ASP A 369 2.10 -25.98 -23.02
C ASP A 369 1.22 -24.97 -22.27
N PHE A 370 1.83 -24.13 -21.44
CA PHE A 370 1.12 -23.10 -20.69
C PHE A 370 0.42 -22.10 -21.60
N VAL A 371 1.13 -21.58 -22.60
CA VAL A 371 0.60 -20.61 -23.57
C VAL A 371 -0.37 -21.25 -24.55
N ASN A 372 -0.12 -22.48 -25.01
CA ASN A 372 -0.97 -23.20 -25.96
C ASN A 372 -2.29 -23.65 -25.32
N SER A 373 -2.32 -23.90 -24.01
CA SER A 373 -3.56 -24.17 -23.26
C SER A 373 -4.44 -22.93 -23.03
N ASN A 374 -4.00 -21.76 -23.50
CA ASN A 374 -4.63 -20.47 -23.21
C ASN A 374 -4.81 -20.26 -21.70
N TYR A 375 -3.80 -20.63 -20.91
CA TYR A 375 -3.74 -20.46 -19.46
C TYR A 375 -4.76 -21.28 -18.63
N ASN A 376 -5.34 -22.34 -19.20
CA ASN A 376 -6.40 -23.15 -18.57
C ASN A 376 -5.90 -24.47 -17.96
N ASN A 377 -4.59 -24.69 -17.83
CA ASN A 377 -4.01 -25.98 -17.42
C ASN A 377 -3.69 -26.10 -15.91
N ASP A 378 -4.35 -25.31 -15.06
CA ASP A 378 -4.13 -25.20 -13.60
C ASP A 378 -2.72 -24.76 -13.16
N ASN A 379 -1.81 -24.45 -14.09
CA ASN A 379 -0.47 -23.99 -13.74
C ASN A 379 -0.51 -22.61 -13.08
N LYS A 380 0.41 -22.39 -12.15
CA LYS A 380 0.61 -21.11 -11.49
C LYS A 380 1.92 -20.45 -11.89
N LEU A 381 1.90 -19.14 -12.06
CA LEU A 381 3.05 -18.27 -12.28
C LEU A 381 3.56 -17.72 -10.95
N PHE A 382 4.88 -17.79 -10.77
CA PHE A 382 5.60 -17.30 -9.61
C PHE A 382 6.55 -16.19 -10.02
N TYR A 383 6.40 -15.01 -9.43
CA TYR A 383 7.35 -13.90 -9.59
C TYR A 383 8.50 -14.06 -8.61
N ILE A 384 9.71 -13.77 -9.07
CA ILE A 384 10.95 -13.96 -8.31
C ILE A 384 11.77 -12.67 -8.44
N LEU A 385 12.08 -12.06 -7.30
CA LEU A 385 12.89 -10.84 -7.23
C LEU A 385 14.37 -11.16 -7.47
N TRP A 386 15.03 -10.33 -8.28
CA TRP A 386 16.46 -10.38 -8.56
C TRP A 386 17.02 -8.96 -8.67
N ASP A 387 18.31 -8.75 -8.40
CA ASP A 387 19.05 -7.50 -8.68
C ASP A 387 18.24 -6.21 -8.38
N ALA A 388 17.94 -6.03 -7.09
CA ALA A 388 17.11 -4.96 -6.56
C ALA A 388 17.95 -3.89 -5.83
N ASP A 389 19.15 -3.62 -6.34
CA ASP A 389 20.09 -2.62 -5.85
C ASP A 389 19.65 -1.17 -6.16
N GLN A 390 18.89 -0.96 -7.24
CA GLN A 390 18.22 0.30 -7.58
C GLN A 390 16.93 0.51 -6.78
N SER A 391 17.11 0.63 -5.46
CA SER A 391 16.02 0.78 -4.49
C SER A 391 16.32 1.83 -3.43
N PHE A 392 15.35 2.08 -2.55
CA PHE A 392 15.50 2.98 -1.40
C PHE A 392 16.03 4.37 -1.77
N GLY A 393 15.38 5.00 -2.75
CA GLY A 393 15.75 6.34 -3.24
C GLY A 393 16.91 6.37 -4.25
N SER A 394 17.44 5.22 -4.68
CA SER A 394 18.37 5.11 -5.81
C SER A 394 17.63 4.75 -7.11
N TYR A 395 17.98 5.40 -8.23
CA TYR A 395 17.51 5.04 -9.57
C TYR A 395 18.52 5.50 -10.63
N GLN A 396 18.81 4.66 -11.63
CA GLN A 396 19.78 4.97 -12.70
C GLN A 396 21.09 5.56 -12.17
N ARG A 397 21.65 4.95 -11.10
CA ARG A 397 22.93 5.34 -10.50
C ARG A 397 22.92 6.73 -9.84
N LYS A 398 21.75 7.26 -9.50
CA LYS A 398 21.59 8.52 -8.77
C LYS A 398 20.77 8.30 -7.51
N ILE A 399 21.28 8.83 -6.40
CA ILE A 399 20.59 8.81 -5.11
C ILE A 399 19.81 10.12 -4.94
N ASN A 400 18.51 10.01 -4.68
CA ASN A 400 17.65 11.13 -4.34
C ASN A 400 16.56 10.70 -3.34
N TYR A 401 16.85 10.90 -2.05
CA TYR A 401 15.95 10.57 -0.95
C TYR A 401 14.72 11.53 -0.84
N ASN A 402 14.60 12.54 -1.69
CA ASN A 402 13.38 13.36 -1.74
C ASN A 402 12.29 12.75 -2.63
N ARG A 403 12.63 11.78 -3.50
CA ARG A 403 11.67 11.15 -4.43
C ARG A 403 10.99 9.91 -3.83
N PHE A 404 10.44 10.04 -2.63
CA PHE A 404 9.65 8.98 -1.97
C PHE A 404 8.20 8.94 -2.47
N ASP A 405 7.70 10.07 -2.98
CA ASP A 405 6.33 10.41 -3.38
C ASP A 405 6.00 10.07 -4.85
N VAL A 406 6.91 9.38 -5.52
CA VAL A 406 6.71 8.92 -6.90
C VAL A 406 6.49 7.41 -6.86
N VAL A 407 5.36 6.92 -7.40
CA VAL A 407 5.03 5.48 -7.41
C VAL A 407 6.18 4.66 -8.01
N PHE A 408 6.56 4.98 -9.25
CA PHE A 408 7.75 4.46 -9.94
C PHE A 408 8.29 5.51 -10.93
N ASP A 409 9.57 5.39 -11.27
CA ASP A 409 10.17 6.22 -12.32
C ASP A 409 9.63 5.80 -13.69
N HIS A 410 9.33 6.78 -14.55
CA HIS A 410 8.68 6.56 -15.85
C HIS A 410 7.37 5.76 -15.74
N PHE A 411 6.52 6.08 -14.75
CA PHE A 411 5.29 5.35 -14.48
C PHE A 411 4.39 5.14 -15.72
N ASP A 412 4.22 6.18 -16.55
CA ASP A 412 3.43 6.09 -17.78
C ASP A 412 3.95 5.07 -18.79
N TYR A 413 5.25 4.79 -18.74
CA TYR A 413 5.89 3.80 -19.59
C TYR A 413 5.64 2.37 -19.10
N ILE A 414 5.76 2.16 -17.79
CA ILE A 414 5.73 0.83 -17.18
C ILE A 414 4.30 0.34 -16.84
N LYS A 415 3.32 1.24 -16.72
CA LYS A 415 1.94 0.90 -16.34
C LYS A 415 1.23 -0.11 -17.27
N ASN A 416 1.68 -0.21 -18.52
CA ASN A 416 1.18 -1.14 -19.54
C ASN A 416 2.23 -2.18 -19.96
N ARG A 417 3.22 -2.44 -19.09
CA ARG A 417 4.37 -3.32 -19.37
C ARG A 417 4.72 -4.23 -18.19
N GLY A 418 4.41 -3.78 -16.97
CA GLY A 418 4.57 -4.57 -15.76
C GLY A 418 3.29 -5.29 -15.39
N SER A 419 3.23 -6.60 -15.61
CA SER A 419 2.04 -7.43 -15.41
C SER A 419 1.26 -7.16 -14.14
N LEU A 420 1.88 -7.36 -12.96
CA LEU A 420 1.19 -7.18 -11.68
C LEU A 420 0.75 -5.72 -11.42
N VAL A 421 1.52 -4.75 -11.92
CA VAL A 421 1.17 -3.33 -11.84
C VAL A 421 -0.04 -3.04 -12.73
N THR A 422 -0.05 -3.59 -13.95
CA THR A 422 -1.17 -3.46 -14.88
C THR A 422 -2.44 -4.10 -14.31
N CYS A 423 -2.36 -5.32 -13.75
CA CYS A 423 -3.51 -5.96 -13.09
C CYS A 423 -4.08 -5.10 -11.95
N TYR A 424 -3.19 -4.52 -11.13
CA TYR A 424 -3.57 -3.63 -10.05
C TYR A 424 -4.25 -2.36 -10.57
N LEU A 425 -3.68 -1.70 -11.58
CA LEU A 425 -4.21 -0.46 -12.14
C LEU A 425 -5.56 -0.64 -12.82
N HIS A 426 -5.73 -1.74 -13.55
CA HIS A 426 -6.98 -2.07 -14.24
C HIS A 426 -7.99 -2.78 -13.32
N ASN A 427 -7.62 -3.08 -12.08
CA ASN A 427 -8.43 -3.81 -11.11
C ASN A 427 -9.04 -5.11 -11.69
N VAL A 428 -8.24 -5.84 -12.46
CA VAL A 428 -8.64 -7.13 -13.06
C VAL A 428 -9.04 -8.08 -11.94
N ASN A 429 -10.20 -8.72 -12.00
CA ASN A 429 -10.66 -9.68 -10.98
C ASN A 429 -10.66 -9.18 -9.53
N ASN A 430 -10.90 -7.88 -9.31
CA ASN A 430 -10.79 -7.25 -7.99
C ASN A 430 -9.37 -7.34 -7.40
N PHE A 431 -8.34 -7.55 -8.23
CA PHE A 431 -6.94 -7.67 -7.80
C PHE A 431 -6.51 -6.48 -6.94
N LYS A 432 -6.89 -5.25 -7.32
CA LYS A 432 -6.60 -4.04 -6.53
C LYS A 432 -7.19 -4.12 -5.12
N ILE A 433 -8.47 -4.50 -5.02
CA ILE A 433 -9.19 -4.58 -3.75
C ILE A 433 -8.57 -5.66 -2.86
N ASN A 434 -8.31 -6.84 -3.44
CA ASN A 434 -7.70 -7.97 -2.74
C ASN A 434 -6.29 -7.63 -2.25
N PHE A 435 -5.48 -6.98 -3.08
CA PHE A 435 -4.15 -6.50 -2.73
C PHE A 435 -4.18 -5.50 -1.58
N VAL A 436 -5.06 -4.48 -1.64
CA VAL A 436 -5.19 -3.47 -0.58
C VAL A 436 -5.64 -4.10 0.74
N HIS A 437 -6.61 -5.02 0.72
CA HIS A 437 -7.02 -5.76 1.92
C HIS A 437 -5.86 -6.55 2.53
N LYS A 438 -5.07 -7.22 1.69
CA LYS A 438 -3.91 -7.99 2.15
C LYS A 438 -2.82 -7.07 2.70
N TRP A 439 -2.56 -5.94 2.06
CA TRP A 439 -1.63 -4.91 2.57
C TRP A 439 -2.01 -4.47 3.98
N ILE A 440 -3.26 -4.06 4.19
CA ILE A 440 -3.78 -3.59 5.49
C ILE A 440 -3.62 -4.68 6.57
N LYS A 441 -3.88 -5.93 6.21
CA LYS A 441 -3.87 -7.06 7.15
C LYS A 441 -2.45 -7.50 7.53
N GLU A 442 -1.52 -7.49 6.59
CA GLU A 442 -0.25 -8.23 6.72
C GLU A 442 0.99 -7.32 6.81
N ASN A 443 0.93 -6.07 6.33
CA ASN A 443 2.12 -5.24 6.12
C ASN A 443 2.37 -4.15 7.18
N ASN A 444 1.55 -4.05 8.24
CA ASN A 444 1.70 -3.02 9.27
C ASN A 444 3.07 -3.04 9.98
N SER A 445 3.74 -4.20 10.01
CA SER A 445 5.08 -4.36 10.62
C SER A 445 6.23 -4.25 9.60
N LEU A 446 5.91 -4.06 8.32
CA LEU A 446 6.90 -4.04 7.24
C LEU A 446 7.88 -2.85 7.33
N PRO A 447 7.46 -1.59 7.60
CA PRO A 447 8.39 -0.48 7.76
C PRO A 447 9.42 -0.73 8.87
N GLY A 448 8.96 -1.26 10.02
CA GLY A 448 9.83 -1.62 11.14
C GLY A 448 10.86 -2.69 10.75
N PHE A 449 10.42 -3.75 10.06
CA PHE A 449 11.31 -4.79 9.56
C PHE A 449 12.37 -4.23 8.61
N ILE A 450 11.98 -3.38 7.65
CA ILE A 450 12.89 -2.77 6.67
C ILE A 450 13.96 -1.95 7.40
N LYS A 451 13.55 -1.06 8.31
CA LYS A 451 14.48 -0.21 9.07
C LYS A 451 15.44 -1.05 9.91
N SER A 452 14.95 -2.07 10.61
CA SER A 452 15.80 -2.98 11.37
C SER A 452 16.80 -3.73 10.47
N SER A 453 16.36 -4.19 9.30
CA SER A 453 17.22 -4.87 8.33
C SER A 453 18.31 -3.94 7.80
N LEU A 454 17.98 -2.69 7.44
CA LEU A 454 18.94 -1.67 7.01
C LEU A 454 19.98 -1.39 8.11
N ILE A 455 19.52 -1.14 9.35
CA ILE A 455 20.40 -0.85 10.50
C ILE A 455 21.34 -2.03 10.78
N ASN A 456 20.84 -3.26 10.77
CA ASN A 456 21.64 -4.44 11.08
C ASN A 456 22.72 -4.70 10.02
N ASN A 457 22.37 -4.59 8.73
CA ASN A 457 23.35 -4.76 7.66
C ASN A 457 24.36 -3.61 7.63
N PHE A 458 23.93 -2.36 7.83
CA PHE A 458 24.84 -1.22 7.98
C PHE A 458 25.81 -1.43 9.14
N LYS A 459 25.30 -1.75 10.34
CA LYS A 459 26.14 -2.01 11.51
C LYS A 459 27.12 -3.15 11.27
N TYR A 460 26.73 -4.19 10.56
CA TYR A 460 27.63 -5.29 10.21
C TYR A 460 28.80 -4.79 9.35
N LEU A 461 28.55 -4.01 8.30
CA LEU A 461 29.59 -3.48 7.42
C LEU A 461 30.44 -2.39 8.07
N GLU A 462 29.81 -1.46 8.78
CA GLU A 462 30.46 -0.41 9.56
C GLU A 462 31.37 -1.03 10.64
N ASN A 463 30.88 -2.07 11.33
CA ASN A 463 31.68 -2.78 12.32
C ASN A 463 32.91 -3.48 11.73
N ASN A 464 32.98 -3.63 10.41
CA ASN A 464 34.11 -4.21 9.70
C ASN A 464 34.89 -3.16 8.92
N MET A 465 34.66 -1.86 9.11
CA MET A 465 35.29 -0.77 8.35
C MET A 465 35.14 -0.92 6.82
N ALA A 466 34.06 -1.58 6.38
CA ALA A 466 33.87 -1.94 4.99
C ALA A 466 33.65 -0.70 4.10
N TYR A 467 32.86 0.27 4.56
CA TYR A 467 32.56 1.50 3.81
C TYR A 467 33.79 2.36 3.53
N GLU A 468 34.70 2.48 4.51
CA GLU A 468 35.95 3.22 4.32
C GLU A 468 36.86 2.53 3.31
N ARG A 469 37.02 1.20 3.42
CA ARG A 469 37.83 0.43 2.44
C ARG A 469 37.25 0.50 1.04
N GLU A 470 35.93 0.37 0.93
CA GLU A 470 35.21 0.47 -0.33
C GLU A 470 35.43 1.84 -0.97
N PHE A 471 35.26 2.91 -0.19
CA PHE A 471 35.51 4.27 -0.64
C PHE A 471 36.95 4.48 -1.10
N ILE A 472 37.95 4.06 -0.31
CA ILE A 472 39.36 4.27 -0.67
C ILE A 472 39.71 3.60 -2.00
N ARG A 473 39.21 2.38 -2.25
CA ARG A 473 39.47 1.66 -3.50
C ARG A 473 38.77 2.34 -4.69
N TRP A 474 37.55 2.84 -4.51
CA TRP A 474 36.71 3.29 -5.61
C TRP A 474 36.48 4.81 -5.67
N LYS A 475 37.15 5.64 -4.86
CA LYS A 475 36.98 7.10 -4.81
C LYS A 475 37.22 7.83 -6.15
N ASN A 476 38.01 7.25 -7.04
CA ASN A 476 38.30 7.81 -8.36
C ASN A 476 37.33 7.30 -9.45
N ASN A 477 36.32 6.51 -9.07
CA ASN A 477 35.34 5.95 -9.99
C ASN A 477 34.32 7.02 -10.38
N LYS A 478 34.30 7.38 -11.67
CA LYS A 478 33.43 8.43 -12.23
C LYS A 478 31.92 8.17 -12.07
N PHE A 479 31.52 6.92 -11.84
CA PHE A 479 30.10 6.55 -11.72
C PHE A 479 29.55 6.69 -10.30
N ILE A 480 30.42 6.77 -9.30
CA ILE A 480 30.07 6.91 -7.90
C ILE A 480 30.73 8.20 -7.41
N ASN A 481 30.07 9.34 -7.61
CA ASN A 481 30.60 10.64 -7.16
C ASN A 481 30.38 10.77 -5.64
N LEU A 482 31.21 10.06 -4.86
CA LEU A 482 31.24 10.15 -3.42
C LEU A 482 32.44 11.01 -3.01
N ASP A 483 32.18 12.06 -2.24
CA ASP A 483 33.24 12.84 -1.59
C ASP A 483 33.69 12.22 -0.26
N ARG A 484 32.91 11.24 0.26
CA ARG A 484 33.17 10.55 1.54
C ARG A 484 32.57 9.13 1.56
N PRO A 485 33.03 8.24 2.46
CA PRO A 485 32.39 6.94 2.69
C PRO A 485 30.92 7.06 3.08
N PHE A 486 30.12 6.04 2.75
CA PHE A 486 28.76 5.89 3.25
C PHE A 486 28.79 5.77 4.79
N ASP A 487 27.97 6.56 5.48
CA ASP A 487 27.97 6.61 6.94
C ASP A 487 26.57 6.65 7.55
N SER A 488 26.50 6.83 8.87
CA SER A 488 25.25 6.93 9.63
C SER A 488 24.29 8.02 9.14
N LYS A 489 24.79 9.15 8.62
CA LYS A 489 23.93 10.23 8.11
C LYS A 489 23.22 9.79 6.84
N ASP A 490 23.90 9.05 5.97
CA ASP A 490 23.28 8.50 4.76
C ASP A 490 22.26 7.41 5.09
N LEU A 491 22.55 6.58 6.10
CA LEU A 491 21.58 5.64 6.63
C LEU A 491 20.33 6.37 7.16
N ASP A 492 20.49 7.43 7.96
CA ASP A 492 19.36 8.18 8.51
C ASP A 492 18.47 8.77 7.40
N LEU A 493 19.07 9.29 6.32
CA LEU A 493 18.32 9.73 5.14
C LEU A 493 17.53 8.60 4.50
N MET A 494 18.11 7.41 4.39
CA MET A 494 17.47 6.22 3.84
C MET A 494 16.35 5.69 4.76
N LEU A 495 16.52 5.71 6.08
CA LEU A 495 15.50 5.34 7.06
C LEU A 495 14.30 6.32 7.00
N ASN A 496 14.59 7.62 6.95
CA ASN A 496 13.57 8.65 6.77
C ASN A 496 12.85 8.52 5.42
N TRP A 497 13.56 8.15 4.36
CA TRP A 497 12.96 7.84 3.06
C TRP A 497 11.94 6.69 3.18
N VAL A 498 12.26 5.62 3.92
CA VAL A 498 11.33 4.49 4.15
C VAL A 498 10.05 4.97 4.85
N ASP A 499 10.17 5.78 5.91
CA ASP A 499 9.00 6.29 6.65
C ASP A 499 8.11 7.16 5.75
N LYS A 500 8.70 8.09 4.99
CA LYS A 500 7.96 8.92 4.04
C LYS A 500 7.36 8.12 2.89
N ARG A 501 8.08 7.09 2.41
CA ARG A 501 7.63 6.21 1.33
C ARG A 501 6.38 5.44 1.74
N PHE A 502 6.38 4.81 2.91
CA PHE A 502 5.21 4.07 3.40
C PHE A 502 4.02 4.98 3.64
N LYS A 503 4.26 6.18 4.20
CA LYS A 503 3.21 7.19 4.33
C LYS A 503 2.60 7.54 2.98
N PHE A 504 3.40 7.86 1.97
CA PHE A 504 2.92 8.12 0.61
C PHE A 504 2.16 6.92 0.01
N LEU A 505 2.73 5.72 0.12
CA LEU A 505 2.10 4.52 -0.42
C LEU A 505 0.73 4.30 0.20
N GLU A 506 0.61 4.40 1.52
CA GLU A 506 -0.65 4.19 2.21
C GLU A 506 -1.62 5.34 1.97
N GLU A 507 -1.21 6.59 2.16
CA GLU A 507 -2.13 7.74 2.10
C GLU A 507 -2.52 8.12 0.66
N ASP A 508 -1.56 8.16 -0.25
CA ASP A 508 -1.73 8.77 -1.58
C ASP A 508 -1.94 7.74 -2.68
N PHE A 509 -1.15 6.65 -2.69
CA PHE A 509 -1.21 5.65 -3.76
C PHE A 509 -2.27 4.57 -3.53
N LEU A 510 -2.21 3.86 -2.41
CA LEU A 510 -3.14 2.81 -2.01
C LEU A 510 -4.42 3.38 -1.41
N LYS A 511 -4.37 4.64 -0.96
CA LYS A 511 -5.47 5.35 -0.27
C LYS A 511 -5.98 4.61 0.97
N ILE A 512 -5.10 3.84 1.59
CA ILE A 512 -5.27 3.19 2.87
C ILE A 512 -5.48 4.27 3.96
N PRO A 513 -6.48 4.10 4.82
CA PRO A 513 -6.72 5.02 5.92
C PRO A 513 -5.51 5.10 6.87
N THR A 514 -4.93 6.29 7.04
CA THR A 514 -4.01 6.51 8.17
C THR A 514 -4.73 6.43 9.50
N THR A 515 -4.02 5.88 10.49
CA THR A 515 -4.41 5.37 11.82
C THR A 515 -5.07 6.36 12.80
N THR A 516 -5.78 7.38 12.33
CA THR A 516 -6.39 8.39 13.22
C THR A 516 -7.91 8.39 13.20
N TYR A 517 -8.57 7.74 12.24
CA TYR A 517 -10.01 7.94 12.07
C TYR A 517 -10.90 6.72 12.24
N ASN A 518 -10.40 5.48 12.23
CA ASN A 518 -11.22 4.33 12.54
C ASN A 518 -10.47 3.33 13.42
N LYS A 519 -10.92 3.18 14.68
CA LYS A 519 -10.43 2.12 15.58
C LYS A 519 -11.50 1.05 15.65
N TYR A 520 -11.17 -0.19 15.31
CA TYR A 520 -11.99 -1.33 15.73
C TYR A 520 -11.42 -1.90 17.04
N LYS A 521 -12.30 -2.21 17.99
CA LYS A 521 -11.96 -2.76 19.30
C LYS A 521 -12.82 -3.99 19.53
N ILE A 522 -12.20 -5.09 19.99
CA ILE A 522 -12.92 -6.27 20.44
C ILE A 522 -12.94 -6.23 21.97
N LYS A 523 -14.15 -6.19 22.56
CA LYS A 523 -14.35 -6.23 24.02
C LYS A 523 -15.16 -7.48 24.36
N LYS A 524 -14.84 -8.13 25.48
CA LYS A 524 -15.70 -9.19 26.03
C LYS A 524 -16.75 -8.55 26.94
N LEU A 525 -18.03 -8.77 26.65
CA LEU A 525 -19.15 -8.37 27.50
C LEU A 525 -19.88 -9.63 27.97
N ASN A 526 -19.85 -9.91 29.28
CA ASN A 526 -20.37 -11.14 29.88
C ASN A 526 -19.78 -12.42 29.25
N GLY A 527 -18.48 -12.41 28.94
CA GLY A 527 -17.76 -13.54 28.34
C GLY A 527 -17.75 -13.57 26.80
N ASP A 528 -18.74 -12.96 26.15
CA ASP A 528 -18.89 -12.97 24.69
C ASP A 528 -18.17 -11.80 24.00
N PRO A 529 -17.56 -12.02 22.82
CA PRO A 529 -16.93 -10.95 22.06
C PRO A 529 -17.96 -9.97 21.48
N VAL A 530 -17.57 -8.70 21.45
CA VAL A 530 -18.28 -7.61 20.78
C VAL A 530 -17.28 -6.79 20.00
N VAL A 531 -17.52 -6.66 18.68
CA VAL A 531 -16.70 -5.86 17.77
C VAL A 531 -17.30 -4.46 17.64
N ILE A 532 -16.48 -3.46 17.89
CA ILE A 532 -16.87 -2.06 18.03
C ILE A 532 -16.05 -1.24 17.07
N HIS A 533 -16.72 -0.58 16.13
CA HIS A 533 -16.12 0.36 15.18
C HIS A 533 -16.40 1.78 15.65
N ARG A 534 -15.37 2.62 15.67
CA ARG A 534 -15.46 4.02 16.10
C ARG A 534 -14.75 4.92 15.13
N THR A 535 -15.48 5.91 14.61
CA THR A 535 -14.91 7.02 13.87
C THR A 535 -15.04 8.34 14.64
N GLN A 536 -13.90 8.91 15.05
CA GLN A 536 -13.83 10.20 15.71
C GLN A 536 -13.55 11.31 14.70
N PHE A 537 -14.20 12.47 14.86
CA PHE A 537 -13.90 13.69 14.12
C PHE A 537 -14.21 14.94 14.97
N ASN A 538 -13.83 16.11 14.46
CA ASN A 538 -14.22 17.40 15.00
C ASN A 538 -14.61 18.36 13.88
N PHE A 539 -15.33 19.42 14.24
CA PHE A 539 -15.85 20.39 13.29
C PHE A 539 -14.80 21.42 12.83
N ASN A 540 -13.53 21.32 13.25
CA ASN A 540 -12.49 22.22 12.73
C ASN A 540 -12.12 21.86 11.28
N HIS A 541 -12.15 20.57 10.94
CA HIS A 541 -11.69 20.07 9.64
C HIS A 541 -12.77 19.31 8.86
N PHE A 542 -13.88 18.97 9.52
CA PHE A 542 -14.91 18.11 8.95
C PHE A 542 -16.31 18.66 9.21
N LYS A 543 -17.27 18.18 8.42
CA LYS A 543 -18.71 18.37 8.59
C LYS A 543 -19.37 17.01 8.79
N LEU A 544 -20.39 16.96 9.64
CA LEU A 544 -21.33 15.84 9.70
C LEU A 544 -22.59 16.23 8.95
N ILE A 545 -22.88 15.54 7.84
CA ILE A 545 -24.03 15.86 6.98
C ILE A 545 -24.94 14.63 6.94
N PRO A 546 -26.18 14.72 7.43
CA PRO A 546 -27.17 13.68 7.23
C PRO A 546 -27.69 13.77 5.79
N ILE A 547 -27.73 12.64 5.09
CA ILE A 547 -28.16 12.59 3.69
C ILE A 547 -29.29 11.58 3.53
N ILE A 548 -30.26 11.90 2.67
CA ILE A 548 -31.29 10.95 2.27
C ILE A 548 -30.73 9.94 1.24
N ALA A 549 -31.26 8.73 1.26
CA ALA A 549 -30.97 7.69 0.29
C ALA A 549 -31.45 8.09 -1.11
N LYS A 550 -30.62 7.80 -2.12
CA LYS A 550 -31.05 7.93 -3.51
C LYS A 550 -32.21 6.96 -3.79
N ASP A 551 -33.20 7.43 -4.55
CA ASP A 551 -34.39 6.66 -4.92
C ASP A 551 -35.18 6.11 -3.72
N ARG A 552 -35.04 6.74 -2.55
CA ARG A 552 -35.58 6.33 -1.24
C ARG A 552 -35.08 4.98 -0.74
N MET A 553 -34.07 4.37 -1.34
CA MET A 553 -33.56 3.08 -0.87
C MET A 553 -32.16 2.85 -1.41
N GLU A 554 -31.16 2.92 -0.54
CA GLU A 554 -29.75 2.88 -0.96
C GLU A 554 -28.92 2.10 0.06
N THR A 555 -27.88 1.40 -0.40
CA THR A 555 -26.92 0.72 0.49
C THR A 555 -25.81 1.67 0.92
N HIS A 556 -25.13 1.39 2.04
CA HIS A 556 -23.94 2.16 2.43
C HIS A 556 -22.85 2.14 1.35
N ASP A 557 -22.69 1.02 0.64
CA ASP A 557 -21.69 0.87 -0.42
C ASP A 557 -22.00 1.79 -1.61
N ASP A 558 -23.27 1.90 -2.00
CA ASP A 558 -23.69 2.77 -3.10
C ASP A 558 -23.71 4.24 -2.69
N ALA A 559 -24.17 4.56 -1.48
CA ALA A 559 -24.10 5.90 -0.91
C ALA A 559 -22.64 6.39 -0.82
N THR A 560 -21.70 5.49 -0.53
CA THR A 560 -20.27 5.83 -0.49
C THR A 560 -19.75 6.19 -1.88
N LYS A 561 -20.11 5.42 -2.91
CA LYS A 561 -19.74 5.73 -4.31
C LYS A 561 -20.35 7.06 -4.77
N ARG A 562 -21.60 7.33 -4.40
CA ARG A 562 -22.34 8.53 -4.80
C ARG A 562 -21.83 9.80 -4.16
N THR A 563 -21.53 9.76 -2.87
CA THR A 563 -21.24 10.98 -2.08
C THR A 563 -19.77 11.31 -2.01
N ASN A 564 -18.89 10.35 -2.29
CA ASN A 564 -17.44 10.46 -2.06
C ASN A 564 -17.10 10.93 -0.63
N ALA A 565 -18.00 10.68 0.33
CA ALA A 565 -17.80 11.05 1.72
C ALA A 565 -16.64 10.25 2.33
N LEU A 566 -15.95 10.84 3.31
CA LEU A 566 -14.89 10.16 4.04
C LEU A 566 -15.46 8.96 4.82
N VAL A 567 -16.66 9.13 5.36
CA VAL A 567 -17.40 8.11 6.12
C VAL A 567 -18.86 8.15 5.70
N VAL A 568 -19.46 6.98 5.53
CA VAL A 568 -20.92 6.81 5.44
C VAL A 568 -21.35 5.83 6.52
N ALA A 569 -22.04 6.31 7.55
CA ALA A 569 -22.60 5.51 8.61
C ALA A 569 -24.13 5.49 8.54
N THR A 570 -24.72 4.57 9.29
CA THR A 570 -26.18 4.43 9.39
C THR A 570 -26.82 5.68 9.99
N GLY A 571 -27.90 6.16 9.36
CA GLY A 571 -28.73 7.26 9.84
C GLY A 571 -29.85 6.82 10.79
N GLY A 572 -30.93 7.59 10.83
CA GLY A 572 -32.05 7.32 11.73
C GLY A 572 -33.01 6.23 11.22
N PHE A 573 -34.16 6.14 11.89
CA PHE A 573 -35.17 5.12 11.62
C PHE A 573 -36.02 5.44 10.39
N PHE A 574 -36.59 4.41 9.79
CA PHE A 574 -37.35 4.51 8.57
C PHE A 574 -38.38 3.37 8.42
N LYS A 575 -39.32 3.53 7.49
CA LYS A 575 -40.40 2.57 7.15
C LYS A 575 -40.16 2.01 5.74
N TYR A 576 -40.45 0.73 5.54
CA TYR A 576 -40.47 0.15 4.20
C TYR A 576 -41.86 0.15 3.58
N TYR A 577 -41.87 0.33 2.26
CA TYR A 577 -43.05 0.25 1.41
C TYR A 577 -42.78 -0.71 0.26
N TYR A 578 -43.80 -1.47 -0.13
CA TYR A 578 -43.82 -2.30 -1.34
C TYR A 578 -44.99 -1.84 -2.21
N ASN A 579 -44.73 -1.48 -3.47
CA ASN A 579 -45.75 -0.87 -4.33
C ASN A 579 -46.51 0.28 -3.63
N ASN A 580 -45.79 1.15 -2.92
CA ASN A 580 -46.32 2.26 -2.11
C ASN A 580 -47.25 1.86 -0.94
N GLN A 581 -47.39 0.58 -0.62
CA GLN A 581 -48.09 0.12 0.57
C GLN A 581 -47.11 -0.16 1.71
N PHE A 582 -47.44 0.27 2.91
CA PHE A 582 -46.62 0.04 4.09
C PHE A 582 -46.59 -1.46 4.46
N ILE A 583 -45.39 -2.02 4.67
CA ILE A 583 -45.22 -3.49 4.85
C ILE A 583 -44.64 -3.91 6.21
N HIS A 584 -44.49 -3.00 7.16
CA HIS A 584 -43.84 -3.30 8.44
C HIS A 584 -44.79 -3.92 9.48
N ASP A 585 -46.04 -4.21 9.11
CA ASP A 585 -46.97 -4.92 9.98
C ASP A 585 -46.80 -6.46 9.85
N LYS A 586 -46.92 -7.18 10.97
CA LYS A 586 -46.56 -8.60 11.07
C LYS A 586 -47.28 -9.49 10.05
N VAL A 587 -48.46 -9.09 9.60
CA VAL A 587 -49.29 -9.88 8.68
C VAL A 587 -48.75 -9.86 7.25
N TYR A 588 -48.32 -8.69 6.73
CA TYR A 588 -47.83 -8.55 5.35
C TYR A 588 -46.39 -9.07 5.16
N SER A 589 -45.55 -8.98 6.20
CA SER A 589 -44.17 -9.49 6.19
C SER A 589 -44.06 -11.02 6.08
N TYR A 590 -45.15 -11.77 6.32
CA TYR A 590 -45.20 -13.22 6.05
C TYR A 590 -45.44 -13.55 4.58
N PHE A 591 -46.18 -12.71 3.84
CA PHE A 591 -46.56 -12.98 2.44
C PHE A 591 -45.54 -12.44 1.44
N VAL A 592 -44.86 -11.35 1.79
CA VAL A 592 -43.78 -10.75 0.99
C VAL A 592 -42.49 -10.92 1.79
N GLN A 593 -41.46 -11.60 1.26
CA GLN A 593 -40.13 -11.60 1.86
C GLN A 593 -39.62 -10.15 1.87
N GLY A 594 -39.94 -9.37 2.90
CA GLY A 594 -39.62 -7.95 2.97
C GLY A 594 -38.11 -7.70 3.06
N PRO A 595 -37.63 -6.46 2.91
CA PRO A 595 -36.20 -6.11 2.98
C PRO A 595 -35.59 -6.27 4.38
N GLU A 596 -36.38 -6.75 5.35
CA GLU A 596 -35.91 -7.28 6.63
C GLU A 596 -35.31 -8.68 6.52
N GLY A 597 -35.76 -9.45 5.53
CA GLY A 597 -35.35 -10.81 5.23
C GLY A 597 -34.47 -10.89 3.99
N CYS A 598 -33.39 -11.66 4.10
CA CYS A 598 -32.52 -11.98 2.96
C CYS A 598 -33.21 -12.97 2.02
N HIS A 599 -33.22 -12.70 0.71
CA HIS A 599 -33.64 -13.70 -0.27
C HIS A 599 -32.70 -14.92 -0.22
N ALA A 600 -33.15 -16.09 -0.68
CA ALA A 600 -32.33 -17.31 -0.72
C ALA A 600 -31.01 -17.13 -1.49
N SER A 601 -30.96 -16.15 -2.40
CA SER A 601 -29.79 -15.76 -3.19
C SER A 601 -28.76 -14.87 -2.46
N GLY A 602 -28.98 -14.55 -1.18
CA GLY A 602 -28.02 -13.76 -0.39
C GLY A 602 -28.08 -12.24 -0.65
N LYS A 603 -29.18 -11.73 -1.21
CA LYS A 603 -29.39 -10.28 -1.47
C LYS A 603 -30.70 -9.80 -0.85
N TYR A 604 -30.75 -8.51 -0.52
CA TYR A 604 -32.01 -7.85 -0.16
C TYR A 604 -32.84 -7.57 -1.42
N PRO A 605 -34.16 -7.78 -1.38
CA PRO A 605 -35.04 -7.38 -2.46
C PRO A 605 -35.12 -5.84 -2.52
N THR A 606 -34.95 -5.30 -3.73
CA THR A 606 -35.00 -3.84 -3.99
C THR A 606 -36.06 -3.48 -5.02
N THR A 607 -36.43 -4.40 -5.92
CA THR A 607 -37.48 -4.18 -6.92
C THR A 607 -38.82 -3.90 -6.24
N ASN A 608 -39.43 -2.76 -6.56
CA ASN A 608 -40.70 -2.27 -6.01
C ASN A 608 -40.69 -1.92 -4.51
N PHE A 609 -39.52 -1.96 -3.87
CA PHE A 609 -39.36 -1.53 -2.47
C PHE A 609 -38.86 -0.09 -2.40
N LYS A 610 -39.36 0.65 -1.41
CA LYS A 610 -38.96 2.01 -1.08
C LYS A 610 -38.83 2.15 0.44
N ALA A 611 -38.00 3.07 0.91
CA ALA A 611 -37.81 3.34 2.33
C ALA A 611 -37.96 4.84 2.64
N ASN A 612 -38.91 5.19 3.51
CA ASN A 612 -39.13 6.59 3.89
C ASN A 612 -38.67 6.83 5.32
N THR A 613 -37.97 7.94 5.55
CA THR A 613 -37.45 8.29 6.87
C THR A 613 -38.59 8.59 7.85
N THR A 614 -38.36 8.28 9.12
CA THR A 614 -39.31 8.55 10.21
C THR A 614 -38.72 9.50 11.24
N GLY A 615 -39.61 10.20 11.95
CA GLY A 615 -39.21 11.31 12.81
C GLY A 615 -38.82 12.53 11.99
N VAL A 616 -38.32 13.57 12.67
CA VAL A 616 -37.83 14.77 12.00
C VAL A 616 -36.50 14.47 11.31
N PHE A 617 -36.41 14.85 10.04
CA PHE A 617 -35.16 14.89 9.29
C PHE A 617 -35.10 16.18 8.47
N LYS A 618 -34.18 17.07 8.87
CA LYS A 618 -33.88 18.34 8.21
C LYS A 618 -32.43 18.33 7.72
N GLU A 619 -32.23 18.76 6.48
CA GLU A 619 -30.93 19.02 5.89
C GLU A 619 -30.92 20.45 5.33
N LYS A 620 -30.20 21.34 5.99
CA LYS A 620 -30.22 22.79 5.76
C LYS A 620 -31.67 23.31 5.75
N ASN A 621 -32.13 23.86 4.64
CA ASN A 621 -33.48 24.41 4.53
C ASN A 621 -34.53 23.39 4.05
N LYS A 622 -34.13 22.12 3.84
CA LYS A 622 -35.02 21.08 3.32
C LYS A 622 -35.44 20.11 4.41
N TYR A 623 -36.75 19.88 4.52
CA TYR A 623 -37.31 18.83 5.37
C TYR A 623 -37.56 17.59 4.52
N HIS A 624 -36.96 16.48 4.94
CA HIS A 624 -37.14 15.17 4.30
C HIS A 624 -38.31 14.41 4.94
N SER A 625 -38.48 14.54 6.25
CA SER A 625 -39.64 14.04 7.01
C SER A 625 -39.91 14.88 8.26
N ILE A 626 -41.15 14.84 8.75
CA ILE A 626 -41.61 15.50 9.99
C ILE A 626 -42.22 14.48 10.96
N SER A 627 -42.53 14.92 12.18
CA SER A 627 -43.28 14.11 13.14
C SER A 627 -44.12 14.97 14.06
N LYS A 628 -45.42 14.65 14.17
CA LYS A 628 -46.34 15.24 15.15
C LYS A 628 -46.14 14.68 16.57
N ILE A 629 -45.46 13.53 16.67
CA ILE A 629 -45.10 12.91 17.95
C ILE A 629 -43.75 13.49 18.40
N LEU A 630 -43.67 13.84 19.68
CA LEU A 630 -42.45 14.33 20.32
C LEU A 630 -41.42 13.18 20.41
N PHE A 631 -40.40 13.22 19.55
CA PHE A 631 -39.32 12.22 19.51
C PHE A 631 -38.01 12.82 20.00
N PRO A 632 -37.14 12.03 20.66
CA PRO A 632 -35.78 12.44 20.88
C PRO A 632 -35.10 12.85 19.57
N ALA A 633 -34.29 13.90 19.59
CA ALA A 633 -33.64 14.44 18.40
C ALA A 633 -32.32 15.12 18.75
N ILE A 634 -31.45 15.22 17.74
CA ILE A 634 -30.28 16.09 17.75
C ILE A 634 -30.40 17.09 16.61
N GLY A 635 -30.12 18.36 16.90
CA GLY A 635 -29.92 19.41 15.93
C GLY A 635 -28.47 19.89 15.99
N TRP A 636 -27.84 20.16 14.85
CA TRP A 636 -26.48 20.68 14.80
C TRP A 636 -26.21 21.54 13.56
N ASN A 637 -25.08 22.24 13.55
CA ASN A 637 -24.63 23.03 12.41
C ASN A 637 -23.18 22.74 12.01
N ASP A 638 -22.74 23.38 10.93
CA ASP A 638 -21.38 23.21 10.38
C ASP A 638 -20.25 23.63 11.35
N ASN A 639 -20.56 24.36 12.44
CA ASN A 639 -19.58 24.78 13.45
C ASN A 639 -19.50 23.83 14.65
N GLY A 640 -20.32 22.77 14.68
CA GLY A 640 -20.37 21.83 15.79
C GLY A 640 -21.14 22.34 17.00
N GLU A 641 -21.94 23.41 16.84
CA GLU A 641 -22.99 23.74 17.80
C GLU A 641 -24.10 22.68 17.71
N TYR A 642 -24.69 22.31 18.84
CA TYR A 642 -25.74 21.31 18.90
C TYR A 642 -26.77 21.57 19.99
N VAL A 643 -27.96 21.03 19.75
CA VAL A 643 -29.06 20.89 20.71
C VAL A 643 -29.52 19.43 20.74
N ILE A 644 -29.78 18.90 21.93
CA ILE A 644 -30.35 17.57 22.12
C ILE A 644 -31.58 17.71 23.02
N GLY A 645 -32.66 17.06 22.63
CA GLY A 645 -33.94 17.16 23.34
C GLY A 645 -35.01 16.34 22.65
N ASN A 646 -36.27 16.60 22.98
CA ASN A 646 -37.40 16.02 22.26
C ASN A 646 -38.02 17.07 21.33
N LEU A 647 -38.39 16.66 20.12
CA LEU A 647 -38.88 17.53 19.06
C LEU A 647 -40.07 16.90 18.35
N SER A 648 -41.08 17.74 18.09
CA SER A 648 -42.14 17.49 17.12
C SER A 648 -42.27 18.71 16.23
N ILE A 649 -42.60 18.47 14.96
CA ILE A 649 -42.86 19.51 13.98
C ILE A 649 -44.21 19.22 13.34
N VAL A 650 -45.11 20.20 13.40
CA VAL A 650 -46.38 20.20 12.67
C VAL A 650 -46.23 21.13 11.49
N ASN A 651 -46.57 20.67 10.30
CA ASN A 651 -46.55 21.50 9.10
C ASN A 651 -47.96 21.98 8.79
N LYS A 652 -48.11 23.28 8.59
CA LYS A 652 -49.37 23.93 8.24
C LYS A 652 -49.19 24.75 6.99
N PHE A 653 -50.26 24.97 6.24
CA PHE A 653 -50.25 25.89 5.13
C PHE A 653 -51.53 26.71 5.06
N ASN A 654 -51.47 27.85 4.38
CA ASN A 654 -52.64 28.65 4.08
C ASN A 654 -52.54 29.27 2.69
N PHE A 655 -53.67 29.31 2.02
CA PHE A 655 -53.87 30.12 0.81
C PHE A 655 -54.31 31.50 1.25
N ARG A 656 -53.60 32.56 0.80
CA ARG A 656 -53.89 33.93 1.26
C ARG A 656 -55.30 34.39 0.89
N SER A 657 -55.87 33.90 -0.21
CA SER A 657 -57.24 34.26 -0.62
C SER A 657 -58.32 33.60 0.24
N LEU A 658 -58.08 32.39 0.75
CA LEU A 658 -59.09 31.62 1.47
C LEU A 658 -59.15 31.95 2.97
N GLY A 659 -58.09 32.55 3.54
CA GLY A 659 -58.03 32.88 4.96
C GLY A 659 -58.12 31.67 5.91
N LYS A 660 -58.01 30.45 5.38
CA LYS A 660 -58.05 29.19 6.12
C LYS A 660 -56.63 28.64 6.30
N ILE A 661 -56.37 28.06 7.48
CA ILE A 661 -55.14 27.33 7.78
C ILE A 661 -55.46 25.83 7.73
N PHE A 662 -54.67 25.10 6.98
CA PHE A 662 -54.78 23.66 6.77
C PHE A 662 -53.63 22.95 7.48
N ASP A 663 -53.92 21.80 8.08
CA ASP A 663 -52.91 20.93 8.65
C ASP A 663 -52.42 19.93 7.60
N ILE A 664 -51.11 19.77 7.47
CA ILE A 664 -50.52 18.69 6.68
C ILE A 664 -50.45 17.45 7.56
N ASN A 665 -50.97 16.34 7.06
CA ASN A 665 -50.96 15.04 7.71
C ASN A 665 -49.56 14.43 7.65
N HIS A 666 -48.99 14.35 6.44
CA HIS A 666 -47.70 13.69 6.19
C HIS A 666 -46.83 14.48 5.20
N LEU A 667 -45.51 14.40 5.37
CA LEU A 667 -44.52 14.90 4.42
C LEU A 667 -43.79 13.72 3.78
N ASN A 668 -43.80 13.64 2.45
CA ASN A 668 -43.12 12.59 1.69
C ASN A 668 -43.52 11.17 2.11
N GLU A 669 -44.79 10.94 2.48
CA GLU A 669 -45.36 9.59 2.68
C GLU A 669 -46.40 9.31 1.59
N PRO A 670 -46.53 8.05 1.11
CA PRO A 670 -47.56 7.69 0.14
C PRO A 670 -48.96 8.02 0.65
N LEU A 671 -49.81 8.53 -0.25
CA LEU A 671 -51.22 8.78 0.07
C LEU A 671 -52.02 7.47 -0.08
N GLU A 672 -52.71 7.07 0.99
CA GLU A 672 -53.59 5.91 0.94
C GLU A 672 -54.83 6.20 0.07
N LYS A 673 -55.30 5.17 -0.63
CA LYS A 673 -56.56 5.25 -1.38
C LYS A 673 -57.71 5.49 -0.40
N ASP A 674 -58.67 6.33 -0.79
CA ASP A 674 -59.83 6.68 0.05
C ASP A 674 -59.46 7.42 1.36
N SER A 675 -58.30 8.08 1.40
CA SER A 675 -57.86 8.88 2.55
C SER A 675 -58.54 10.26 2.65
N PHE A 676 -58.63 10.78 3.87
CA PHE A 676 -58.97 12.17 4.21
C PHE A 676 -57.72 13.04 4.47
N ASP A 677 -56.53 12.45 4.35
CA ASP A 677 -55.28 13.13 4.65
C ASP A 677 -54.90 14.16 3.57
N ILE A 678 -54.23 15.22 4.00
CA ILE A 678 -53.55 16.17 3.13
C ILE A 678 -52.03 15.94 3.25
N ASN A 679 -51.39 15.56 2.15
CA ASN A 679 -49.96 15.27 2.12
C ASN A 679 -49.18 16.37 1.42
N LEU A 680 -47.98 16.65 1.91
CA LEU A 680 -47.00 17.49 1.23
C LEU A 680 -45.91 16.60 0.63
N PHE A 681 -45.56 16.86 -0.62
CA PHE A 681 -44.46 16.20 -1.31
C PHE A 681 -43.42 17.22 -1.74
N ASN A 682 -42.15 16.85 -1.65
CA ASN A 682 -41.04 17.57 -2.27
C ASN A 682 -40.08 16.58 -2.95
N SER A 683 -39.04 17.10 -3.59
CA SER A 683 -38.09 16.31 -4.39
C SER A 683 -37.31 15.23 -3.62
N SER A 684 -37.53 15.07 -2.32
CA SER A 684 -37.00 13.95 -1.53
C SER A 684 -37.85 12.68 -1.61
N PHE A 685 -39.06 12.74 -2.17
CA PHE A 685 -39.94 11.59 -2.32
C PHE A 685 -39.65 10.81 -3.61
N ASP A 686 -40.00 11.36 -4.76
CA ASP A 686 -39.83 10.75 -6.08
C ASP A 686 -39.96 11.85 -7.14
N ASN A 687 -39.89 11.49 -8.43
CA ASN A 687 -40.14 12.46 -9.51
C ASN A 687 -41.62 12.87 -9.61
N SER A 688 -42.53 12.11 -8.99
CA SER A 688 -43.98 12.36 -8.94
C SER A 688 -44.60 11.88 -7.63
N THR A 689 -45.80 12.36 -7.32
CA THR A 689 -46.48 12.06 -6.04
C THR A 689 -46.92 10.59 -5.92
N ASN A 690 -47.02 9.85 -7.03
CA ASN A 690 -47.50 8.46 -7.08
C ASN A 690 -48.89 8.27 -6.42
N THR A 691 -49.73 9.31 -6.45
CA THR A 691 -51.06 9.30 -5.82
C THR A 691 -52.11 8.66 -6.74
N PRO A 692 -53.21 8.12 -6.18
CA PRO A 692 -54.28 7.53 -6.98
C PRO A 692 -54.91 8.53 -7.97
N SER A 693 -55.49 8.00 -9.05
CA SER A 693 -56.26 8.83 -9.98
C SER A 693 -57.47 9.48 -9.28
N GLY A 694 -57.76 10.74 -9.61
CA GLY A 694 -58.83 11.52 -8.99
C GLY A 694 -58.41 12.31 -7.75
N THR A 695 -57.12 12.27 -7.38
CA THR A 695 -56.55 13.07 -6.29
C THR A 695 -56.40 14.53 -6.73
N PHE A 696 -56.85 15.47 -5.91
CA PHE A 696 -56.68 16.91 -6.17
C PHE A 696 -55.31 17.36 -5.66
N GLU A 697 -54.50 17.94 -6.54
CA GLU A 697 -53.10 18.28 -6.27
C GLU A 697 -52.77 19.70 -6.73
N ILE A 698 -51.97 20.39 -5.92
CA ILE A 698 -51.51 21.76 -6.18
C ILE A 698 -49.99 21.76 -6.16
N THR A 699 -49.39 22.11 -7.30
CA THR A 699 -47.94 22.28 -7.43
C THR A 699 -47.56 23.71 -7.07
N ILE A 700 -46.54 23.87 -6.23
CA ILE A 700 -46.08 25.15 -5.69
C ILE A 700 -44.61 25.34 -6.06
N ASN A 701 -44.30 26.50 -6.63
CA ASN A 701 -42.93 26.94 -6.84
C ASN A 701 -42.37 27.55 -5.54
N SER A 702 -41.24 27.05 -5.04
CA SER A 702 -40.67 27.54 -3.77
C SER A 702 -39.98 28.90 -3.87
N ASP A 703 -39.58 29.33 -5.07
CA ASP A 703 -38.91 30.63 -5.26
C ASP A 703 -39.92 31.78 -5.17
N SER A 704 -41.10 31.59 -5.76
CA SER A 704 -42.20 32.56 -5.70
C SER A 704 -43.21 32.31 -4.59
N ASN A 705 -43.13 31.16 -3.90
CA ASN A 705 -44.14 30.65 -2.97
C ASN A 705 -45.56 30.73 -3.55
N SER A 706 -45.73 30.39 -4.83
CA SER A 706 -47.02 30.51 -5.52
C SER A 706 -47.45 29.25 -6.26
N ILE A 707 -48.75 29.11 -6.47
CA ILE A 707 -49.36 28.02 -7.23
C ILE A 707 -48.87 28.07 -8.68
N GLU A 708 -48.24 27.01 -9.13
CA GLU A 708 -47.79 26.82 -10.51
C GLU A 708 -48.83 26.06 -11.33
N SER A 709 -49.43 25.01 -10.75
CA SER A 709 -50.46 24.22 -11.41
C SER A 709 -51.42 23.58 -10.41
N ILE A 710 -52.64 23.30 -10.88
CA ILE A 710 -53.68 22.58 -10.14
C ILE A 710 -54.11 21.41 -11.02
N SER A 711 -54.17 20.21 -10.45
CA SER A 711 -54.52 18.97 -11.14
C SER A 711 -55.56 18.17 -10.36
N THR A 712 -56.50 17.55 -11.07
CA THR A 712 -57.46 16.57 -10.52
C THR A 712 -57.14 15.14 -10.96
N SER A 713 -56.08 14.94 -11.75
CA SER A 713 -55.73 13.61 -12.27
C SER A 713 -55.01 12.74 -11.24
N GLY A 714 -54.41 13.33 -10.21
CA GLY A 714 -53.39 12.71 -9.36
C GLY A 714 -52.04 12.53 -10.08
N ASN A 715 -51.06 12.02 -9.33
CA ASN A 715 -49.69 11.71 -9.77
C ASN A 715 -48.93 12.88 -10.42
N SER A 716 -49.03 14.08 -9.86
CA SER A 716 -48.35 15.27 -10.35
C SER A 716 -46.83 15.11 -10.26
N ASN A 717 -46.12 15.72 -11.22
CA ASN A 717 -44.66 15.82 -11.15
C ASN A 717 -44.26 16.69 -9.96
N ILE A 718 -43.27 16.24 -9.20
CA ILE A 718 -42.75 17.00 -8.06
C ILE A 718 -41.59 17.87 -8.56
N PRO A 719 -41.70 19.21 -8.50
CA PRO A 719 -40.63 20.11 -8.91
C PRO A 719 -39.38 19.97 -8.03
N GLU A 720 -38.21 20.19 -8.62
CA GLU A 720 -36.92 20.08 -7.91
C GLU A 720 -36.83 21.07 -6.74
N ASN A 721 -37.25 22.32 -6.98
CA ASN A 721 -37.32 23.43 -6.03
C ASN A 721 -38.78 23.85 -5.77
N GLY A 722 -39.60 22.90 -5.31
CA GLY A 722 -41.01 23.14 -5.09
C GLY A 722 -41.67 22.06 -4.25
N TYR A 723 -42.99 22.15 -4.17
CA TYR A 723 -43.82 21.22 -3.43
C TYR A 723 -45.04 20.81 -4.26
N VAL A 724 -45.63 19.68 -3.88
CA VAL A 724 -47.00 19.32 -4.27
C VAL A 724 -47.81 19.11 -3.00
N ILE A 725 -48.91 19.85 -2.84
CA ILE A 725 -49.93 19.57 -1.83
C ILE A 725 -50.96 18.65 -2.47
N SER A 726 -51.22 17.51 -1.84
CA SER A 726 -52.11 16.48 -2.36
C SER A 726 -53.23 16.20 -1.36
N PHE A 727 -54.46 16.31 -1.81
CA PHE A 727 -55.66 16.13 -0.99
C PHE A 727 -56.27 14.76 -1.27
N GLY A 728 -56.41 13.95 -0.22
CA GLY A 728 -57.04 12.64 -0.26
C GLY A 728 -58.38 12.63 -0.99
N THR A 729 -58.69 11.52 -1.67
CA THR A 729 -59.90 11.39 -2.50
C THR A 729 -61.22 11.47 -1.73
N LYS A 730 -61.19 11.47 -0.39
CA LYS A 730 -62.37 11.67 0.48
C LYS A 730 -62.45 13.07 1.10
N VAL A 731 -61.48 13.93 0.83
CA VAL A 731 -61.53 15.33 1.29
C VAL A 731 -62.64 16.07 0.53
N ASP A 732 -63.48 16.79 1.26
CA ASP A 732 -64.54 17.62 0.67
C ASP A 732 -63.96 18.90 0.07
N LEU A 733 -63.69 18.88 -1.24
CA LEU A 733 -63.07 20.00 -1.94
C LEU A 733 -63.98 21.24 -2.02
N GLU A 734 -65.31 21.06 -1.97
CA GLU A 734 -66.30 22.15 -2.01
C GLU A 734 -66.35 22.87 -0.66
N GLU A 735 -66.40 22.12 0.45
CA GLU A 735 -66.32 22.70 1.81
C GLU A 735 -65.04 23.51 1.99
N LEU A 736 -63.93 23.01 1.43
CA LEU A 736 -62.62 23.67 1.48
C LEU A 736 -62.49 24.85 0.50
N LYS A 737 -63.45 25.05 -0.42
CA LYS A 737 -63.45 26.10 -1.45
C LYS A 737 -62.23 26.08 -2.37
N LEU A 738 -61.67 24.90 -2.63
CA LEU A 738 -60.42 24.77 -3.41
C LEU A 738 -60.59 25.11 -4.89
N GLY A 739 -61.83 25.09 -5.41
CA GLY A 739 -62.15 25.53 -6.78
C GLY A 739 -62.02 27.05 -7.00
N GLU A 740 -61.88 27.85 -5.94
CA GLU A 740 -61.68 29.31 -6.03
C GLU A 740 -60.20 29.69 -6.26
N LEU A 741 -59.27 28.75 -6.09
CA LEU A 741 -57.83 28.96 -6.18
C LEU A 741 -57.38 29.24 -7.62
N LYS A 742 -56.39 30.13 -7.77
CA LYS A 742 -55.85 30.53 -9.07
C LYS A 742 -54.35 30.30 -9.15
N ILE A 743 -53.87 29.96 -10.35
CA ILE A 743 -52.44 29.96 -10.66
C ILE A 743 -51.85 31.36 -10.33
N GLY A 744 -50.68 31.37 -9.70
CA GLY A 744 -50.02 32.58 -9.22
C GLY A 744 -50.40 33.00 -7.79
N GLU A 745 -51.40 32.37 -7.17
CA GLU A 745 -51.73 32.65 -5.78
C GLU A 745 -50.61 32.23 -4.82
N VAL A 746 -50.34 33.07 -3.81
CA VAL A 746 -49.30 32.82 -2.81
C VAL A 746 -49.79 31.81 -1.76
N VAL A 747 -48.94 30.82 -1.48
CA VAL A 747 -49.13 29.79 -0.47
C VAL A 747 -48.06 29.94 0.59
N ASP A 748 -48.47 30.13 1.84
CA ASP A 748 -47.54 30.17 2.97
C ASP A 748 -47.48 28.77 3.60
N ILE A 749 -46.30 28.14 3.61
CA ILE A 749 -46.06 26.83 4.26
C ILE A 749 -45.19 27.06 5.50
N ASN A 750 -45.73 26.72 6.67
CA ASN A 750 -45.12 27.00 7.97
C ASN A 750 -44.82 25.70 8.73
N TYR A 751 -43.62 25.61 9.30
CA TYR A 751 -43.21 24.51 10.18
C TYR A 751 -43.25 24.99 11.63
N ILE A 752 -44.17 24.43 12.41
CA ILE A 752 -44.37 24.80 13.82
C ILE A 752 -43.58 23.83 14.68
N TYR A 753 -42.58 24.36 15.38
CA TYR A 753 -41.70 23.62 16.27
C TYR A 753 -42.31 23.53 17.67
N ASN A 754 -42.44 22.31 18.18
CA ASN A 754 -42.69 22.05 19.59
C ASN A 754 -41.49 21.27 20.13
N GLU A 755 -40.61 21.98 20.83
CA GLU A 755 -39.32 21.50 21.30
C GLU A 755 -39.21 21.51 22.82
N ASN A 756 -38.51 20.52 23.35
CA ASN A 756 -38.07 20.45 24.73
C ASN A 756 -36.56 20.15 24.72
N ILE A 757 -35.75 21.20 24.77
CA ILE A 757 -34.29 21.12 24.76
C ILE A 757 -33.81 20.68 26.14
N MET A 758 -33.05 19.58 26.18
CA MET A 758 -32.52 19.01 27.42
C MET A 758 -31.07 19.39 27.67
N THR A 759 -30.30 19.63 26.60
CA THR A 759 -28.90 20.06 26.68
C THR A 759 -28.45 20.67 25.35
N SER A 760 -27.49 21.60 25.41
CA SER A 760 -26.90 22.26 24.26
C SER A 760 -25.53 22.83 24.62
N ASN A 761 -24.74 23.19 23.60
CA ASN A 761 -23.56 24.04 23.76
C ASN A 761 -23.75 25.44 23.15
N THR A 762 -25.00 25.82 22.89
CA THR A 762 -25.39 27.06 22.19
C THR A 762 -26.74 27.55 22.72
N THR A 763 -27.08 28.81 22.44
CA THR A 763 -28.38 29.43 22.80
C THR A 763 -29.45 29.25 21.71
N LYS A 764 -29.09 28.64 20.58
CA LYS A 764 -29.98 28.42 19.44
C LYS A 764 -31.04 27.33 19.71
N SER A 765 -32.21 27.45 19.08
CA SER A 765 -33.27 26.42 19.06
C SER A 765 -33.01 25.34 18.01
N PHE A 766 -33.86 24.29 17.93
CA PHE A 766 -33.81 23.33 16.83
C PHE A 766 -34.05 23.99 15.48
N GLU A 767 -34.97 24.96 15.40
CA GLU A 767 -35.31 25.67 14.16
C GLU A 767 -34.08 26.33 13.52
N GLN A 768 -33.17 26.85 14.35
CA GLN A 768 -31.96 27.54 13.94
C GLN A 768 -30.77 26.61 13.62
N MET A 769 -30.95 25.28 13.74
CA MET A 769 -29.93 24.31 13.35
C MET A 769 -30.00 24.01 11.85
N ASP A 770 -28.82 23.85 11.23
CA ASP A 770 -28.72 23.46 9.82
C ASP A 770 -29.27 22.05 9.61
N TYR A 771 -28.93 21.12 10.51
CA TYR A 771 -29.28 19.72 10.40
C TYR A 771 -30.06 19.28 11.63
N ILE A 772 -31.10 18.47 11.42
CA ILE A 772 -31.85 17.84 12.51
C ILE A 772 -32.08 16.39 12.16
N ARG A 773 -31.86 15.49 13.11
CA ARG A 773 -32.29 14.10 13.00
C ARG A 773 -32.90 13.60 14.29
N SER A 774 -34.16 13.17 14.20
CA SER A 774 -34.80 12.38 15.26
C SER A 774 -34.13 11.03 15.43
N THR A 775 -34.10 10.60 16.68
CA THR A 775 -33.59 9.33 17.15
C THR A 775 -34.67 8.67 17.99
N ASN A 776 -34.67 7.33 18.09
CA ASN A 776 -35.66 6.67 18.95
C ASN A 776 -35.29 6.73 20.44
N GLN A 777 -34.01 6.96 20.77
CA GLN A 777 -33.53 6.84 22.15
C GLN A 777 -32.26 7.67 22.38
N ILE A 778 -32.29 8.51 23.42
CA ILE A 778 -31.09 9.09 24.03
C ILE A 778 -30.47 8.01 24.93
N LEU A 779 -29.16 7.82 24.84
CA LEU A 779 -28.41 6.80 25.59
C LEU A 779 -27.74 7.39 26.82
N VAL A 780 -27.05 8.51 26.62
CA VAL A 780 -26.31 9.23 27.65
C VAL A 780 -26.64 10.70 27.52
N LEU A 781 -26.91 11.36 28.63
CA LEU A 781 -27.20 12.77 28.71
C LEU A 781 -26.52 13.35 29.97
N ASN A 782 -25.76 14.44 29.81
CA ASN A 782 -25.05 15.08 30.91
C ASN A 782 -24.19 14.08 31.73
N ASN A 783 -23.46 13.20 31.03
CA ASN A 783 -22.63 12.12 31.59
C ASN A 783 -23.40 11.00 32.33
N ASN A 784 -24.73 11.00 32.28
CA ASN A 784 -25.59 10.00 32.93
C ASN A 784 -26.34 9.16 31.91
N ILE A 785 -26.57 7.90 32.22
CA ILE A 785 -27.39 7.03 31.36
C ILE A 785 -28.82 7.50 31.45
N ASP A 786 -29.47 7.60 30.29
CA ASP A 786 -30.84 8.08 30.19
C ASP A 786 -31.82 7.16 30.95
N GLN A 787 -32.81 7.78 31.61
CA GLN A 787 -33.72 7.07 32.50
C GLN A 787 -34.61 6.07 31.74
N ASP A 788 -34.96 6.33 30.47
CA ASP A 788 -35.75 5.39 29.67
C ASP A 788 -34.95 4.12 29.35
N VAL A 789 -33.63 4.22 29.18
CA VAL A 789 -32.75 3.05 29.02
C VAL A 789 -32.77 2.18 30.28
N LEU A 790 -32.71 2.80 31.47
CA LEU A 790 -32.76 2.09 32.75
C LEU A 790 -34.14 1.45 33.01
N ASN A 791 -35.22 2.19 32.73
CA ASN A 791 -36.60 1.71 32.86
C ASN A 791 -36.86 0.53 31.93
N PHE A 792 -36.36 0.60 30.70
CA PHE A 792 -36.44 -0.50 29.74
C PHE A 792 -35.69 -1.74 30.24
N PHE A 793 -34.46 -1.58 30.75
CA PHE A 793 -33.67 -2.69 31.30
C PHE A 793 -34.37 -3.36 32.50
N LYS A 794 -34.98 -2.57 33.40
CA LYS A 794 -35.74 -3.06 34.56
C LYS A 794 -37.09 -3.71 34.19
N GLY A 795 -37.50 -3.67 32.92
CA GLY A 795 -38.75 -4.27 32.44
C GLY A 795 -40.02 -3.51 32.85
N THR A 796 -39.90 -2.29 33.38
CA THR A 796 -41.03 -1.47 33.83
C THR A 796 -41.72 -0.70 32.69
N ASN A 797 -41.16 -0.73 31.48
CA ASN A 797 -41.74 -0.14 30.27
C ASN A 797 -42.03 -1.22 29.21
N THR A 798 -43.31 -1.54 28.99
CA THR A 798 -43.77 -2.63 28.11
C THR A 798 -43.91 -2.22 26.65
N LYS A 799 -43.90 -0.91 26.32
CA LYS A 799 -44.19 -0.39 24.97
C LYS A 799 -43.08 -0.61 23.92
N ARG A 800 -41.89 -1.08 24.32
CA ARG A 800 -40.70 -1.23 23.43
C ARG A 800 -40.03 -2.60 23.50
N ALA A 801 -40.78 -3.68 23.75
CA ALA A 801 -40.24 -5.03 23.94
C ALA A 801 -39.32 -5.56 22.81
N HIS A 802 -39.44 -5.05 21.58
CA HIS A 802 -38.58 -5.41 20.43
C HIS A 802 -37.13 -4.88 20.53
N LEU A 803 -36.83 -3.96 21.47
CA LEU A 803 -35.47 -3.50 21.75
C LEU A 803 -34.69 -4.46 22.67
N LYS A 804 -35.30 -5.57 23.11
CA LYS A 804 -34.69 -6.54 24.04
C LYS A 804 -33.70 -7.43 23.28
N GLY A 805 -32.55 -7.69 23.90
CA GLY A 805 -31.51 -8.56 23.36
C GLY A 805 -30.35 -7.81 22.70
N SER A 806 -29.25 -8.54 22.49
CA SER A 806 -28.02 -8.01 21.89
C SER A 806 -28.15 -7.97 20.36
N HIS A 807 -27.92 -6.79 19.78
CA HIS A 807 -28.03 -6.55 18.34
C HIS A 807 -26.85 -5.70 17.86
N PRO A 808 -26.59 -5.69 16.53
CA PRO A 808 -25.81 -4.61 15.95
C PRO A 808 -26.43 -3.25 16.27
N ARG A 809 -25.62 -2.22 16.48
CA ARG A 809 -26.07 -0.88 16.87
C ARG A 809 -25.32 0.19 16.10
N ALA A 810 -25.94 1.34 15.89
CA ALA A 810 -25.27 2.56 15.47
C ALA A 810 -25.57 3.68 16.47
N ALA A 811 -24.59 4.51 16.79
CA ALA A 811 -24.75 5.60 17.74
C ALA A 811 -23.84 6.76 17.42
N LEU A 812 -24.23 7.94 17.89
CA LEU A 812 -23.38 9.12 17.92
C LEU A 812 -23.07 9.46 19.38
N CYS A 813 -21.81 9.78 19.63
CA CYS A 813 -21.31 10.19 20.93
C CYS A 813 -20.56 11.52 20.83
N ILE A 814 -20.88 12.44 21.72
CA ILE A 814 -20.20 13.73 21.87
C ILE A 814 -19.35 13.67 23.14
N LYS A 815 -18.04 13.91 23.00
CA LYS A 815 -17.05 13.89 24.08
C LYS A 815 -16.03 15.00 23.91
N ASN A 816 -15.94 15.93 24.85
CA ASN A 816 -14.90 17.00 24.88
C ASN A 816 -14.72 17.66 23.50
N ASN A 817 -15.80 18.16 22.90
CA ASN A 817 -15.87 18.77 21.56
C ASN A 817 -15.52 17.86 20.36
N ASN A 818 -15.23 16.57 20.59
CA ASN A 818 -15.11 15.58 19.53
C ASN A 818 -16.40 14.79 19.38
N TRP A 819 -16.72 14.46 18.13
CA TRP A 819 -17.88 13.66 17.77
C TRP A 819 -17.41 12.29 17.32
N ASN A 820 -18.14 11.26 17.71
CA ASN A 820 -17.77 9.88 17.48
C ASN A 820 -18.98 9.11 16.94
N LEU A 821 -18.88 8.63 15.70
CA LEU A 821 -19.82 7.65 15.17
C LEU A 821 -19.36 6.25 15.60
N TYR A 822 -20.27 5.51 16.22
CA TYR A 822 -20.06 4.13 16.62
C TYR A 822 -20.94 3.21 15.80
N VAL A 823 -20.38 2.10 15.31
CA VAL A 823 -21.13 0.96 14.79
C VAL A 823 -20.65 -0.30 15.47
N ILE A 824 -21.59 -1.07 16.01
CA ILE A 824 -21.34 -2.30 16.74
C ILE A 824 -21.82 -3.45 15.88
N ASP A 825 -20.96 -4.43 15.61
CA ASP A 825 -21.38 -5.66 14.95
C ASP A 825 -22.22 -6.51 15.91
N GLY A 826 -23.07 -7.38 15.40
CA GLY A 826 -23.90 -8.24 16.27
C GLY A 826 -24.57 -9.36 15.50
N ARG A 827 -25.27 -10.25 16.24
CA ARG A 827 -25.93 -11.46 15.70
C ARG A 827 -24.98 -12.42 14.99
N GLN A 828 -23.68 -12.38 15.32
CA GLN A 828 -22.66 -13.25 14.75
C GLN A 828 -22.06 -14.11 15.85
N PRO A 829 -22.48 -15.39 15.97
CA PRO A 829 -21.93 -16.31 16.96
C PRO A 829 -20.40 -16.32 16.90
N ASN A 830 -19.75 -16.25 18.06
CA ASN A 830 -18.28 -16.25 18.24
C ASN A 830 -17.50 -15.06 17.66
N ILE A 831 -18.12 -14.15 16.91
CA ILE A 831 -17.47 -12.96 16.34
C ILE A 831 -17.92 -11.70 17.07
N SER A 832 -19.23 -11.44 17.08
CA SER A 832 -19.81 -10.32 17.82
C SER A 832 -21.26 -10.64 18.20
N LYS A 833 -21.55 -10.71 19.51
CA LYS A 833 -22.94 -10.84 19.98
C LYS A 833 -23.75 -9.55 19.79
N GLY A 834 -23.07 -8.41 19.68
CA GLY A 834 -23.68 -7.08 19.69
C GLY A 834 -23.96 -6.58 21.10
N MET A 835 -24.77 -5.53 21.21
CA MET A 835 -25.12 -4.92 22.49
C MET A 835 -26.62 -4.74 22.65
N THR A 836 -27.10 -4.95 23.86
CA THR A 836 -28.37 -4.40 24.33
C THR A 836 -28.27 -2.88 24.40
N MET A 837 -29.41 -2.18 24.44
CA MET A 837 -29.40 -0.72 24.59
C MET A 837 -28.69 -0.27 25.88
N TYR A 838 -28.90 -1.04 26.95
CA TYR A 838 -28.26 -0.82 28.25
C TYR A 838 -26.74 -1.01 28.18
N GLU A 839 -26.26 -2.12 27.59
CA GLU A 839 -24.82 -2.36 27.39
C GLU A 839 -24.17 -1.25 26.55
N LEU A 840 -24.84 -0.79 25.49
CA LEU A 840 -24.34 0.30 24.65
C LEU A 840 -24.26 1.61 25.42
N ALA A 841 -25.30 1.99 26.17
CA ALA A 841 -25.30 3.22 26.96
C ALA A 841 -24.21 3.22 28.04
N HIS A 842 -24.07 2.10 28.76
CA HIS A 842 -22.97 1.92 29.71
C HIS A 842 -21.61 2.01 29.04
N TYR A 843 -21.42 1.30 27.92
CA TYR A 843 -20.16 1.36 27.17
C TYR A 843 -19.80 2.78 26.73
N LEU A 844 -20.75 3.52 26.17
CA LEU A 844 -20.51 4.90 25.71
C LEU A 844 -20.25 5.85 26.89
N LYS A 845 -20.95 5.68 28.01
CA LYS A 845 -20.65 6.43 29.24
C LYS A 845 -19.23 6.13 29.73
N ASP A 846 -18.81 4.86 29.77
CA ASP A 846 -17.47 4.44 30.19
C ASP A 846 -16.36 4.93 29.25
N GLU A 847 -16.63 4.99 27.95
CA GLU A 847 -15.73 5.62 26.96
C GLU A 847 -15.72 7.16 27.07
N GLY A 848 -16.52 7.73 27.99
CA GLY A 848 -16.51 9.13 28.39
C GLY A 848 -17.39 10.04 27.55
N CYS A 849 -18.44 9.51 26.90
CA CYS A 849 -19.41 10.34 26.18
C CYS A 849 -20.18 11.23 27.16
N ASN A 850 -20.19 12.54 26.90
CA ASN A 850 -21.02 13.50 27.64
C ASN A 850 -22.49 13.32 27.25
N HIS A 851 -22.71 13.13 25.95
CA HIS A 851 -24.01 12.85 25.35
C HIS A 851 -23.86 11.73 24.34
N ALA A 852 -24.85 10.85 24.25
CA ALA A 852 -24.91 9.82 23.23
C ALA A 852 -26.36 9.54 22.83
N ILE A 853 -26.57 9.31 21.55
CA ILE A 853 -27.88 9.02 20.95
C ILE A 853 -27.80 7.79 20.05
N ASN A 854 -28.88 7.03 19.98
CA ASN A 854 -28.95 5.81 19.19
C ASN A 854 -29.59 6.04 17.82
N PHE A 855 -28.96 5.51 16.78
CA PHE A 855 -29.45 5.48 15.41
C PHE A 855 -30.06 4.12 15.05
N ASP A 856 -30.50 3.94 13.80
CA ASP A 856 -31.02 2.63 13.41
C ASP A 856 -29.95 1.54 13.52
N GLY A 857 -30.37 0.34 13.91
CA GLY A 857 -29.49 -0.76 14.28
C GLY A 857 -29.81 -2.05 13.52
N GLY A 858 -29.44 -3.18 14.11
CA GLY A 858 -29.72 -4.48 13.51
C GLY A 858 -29.06 -4.63 12.14
N ALA A 859 -29.81 -5.12 11.16
CA ALA A 859 -29.30 -5.35 9.81
C ALA A 859 -28.84 -4.06 9.10
N SER A 860 -29.39 -2.92 9.53
CA SER A 860 -29.09 -1.58 9.01
C SER A 860 -27.73 -1.05 9.49
N ALA A 861 -27.21 -1.54 10.62
CA ALA A 861 -25.99 -1.02 11.23
C ALA A 861 -24.76 -1.33 10.36
N ALA A 862 -24.35 -0.33 9.58
CA ALA A 862 -23.11 -0.36 8.84
C ALA A 862 -22.37 0.99 8.85
N ILE A 863 -21.07 0.92 8.57
CA ILE A 863 -20.19 2.06 8.37
C ILE A 863 -19.15 1.75 7.29
N THR A 864 -18.94 2.71 6.40
CA THR A 864 -17.84 2.71 5.44
C THR A 864 -16.86 3.82 5.77
N PHE A 865 -15.60 3.64 5.40
CA PHE A 865 -14.56 4.65 5.49
C PHE A 865 -13.78 4.65 4.16
N ARG A 866 -13.76 5.78 3.45
CA ARG A 866 -13.09 5.95 2.13
C ARG A 866 -13.42 4.87 1.10
N GLY A 867 -14.69 4.47 0.99
CA GLY A 867 -15.07 3.40 0.04
C GLY A 867 -15.00 1.98 0.60
N PHE A 868 -14.40 1.78 1.78
CA PHE A 868 -14.27 0.46 2.39
C PHE A 868 -15.32 0.24 3.46
N LYS A 869 -16.06 -0.86 3.38
CA LYS A 869 -16.95 -1.31 4.45
C LYS A 869 -16.13 -1.81 5.62
N MET A 870 -16.37 -1.26 6.80
CA MET A 870 -15.51 -1.48 7.97
C MET A 870 -16.04 -2.59 8.88
N ASN A 871 -17.34 -2.84 8.84
CA ASN A 871 -18.04 -3.72 9.78
C ASN A 871 -18.75 -4.86 9.06
N ILE A 872 -18.92 -5.98 9.76
CA ILE A 872 -19.69 -7.12 9.24
C ILE A 872 -21.12 -6.92 9.71
N ASN A 873 -21.98 -6.37 8.86
CA ASN A 873 -23.39 -6.26 9.22
C ASN A 873 -24.08 -7.63 9.14
N SER A 874 -25.10 -7.87 9.96
CA SER A 874 -25.79 -9.16 10.00
C SER A 874 -27.30 -9.01 10.22
N GLY A 875 -28.06 -9.73 9.39
CA GLY A 875 -29.51 -9.81 9.47
C GLY A 875 -30.01 -10.66 10.64
N MET A 876 -31.33 -10.80 10.74
CA MET A 876 -31.93 -11.72 11.72
C MET A 876 -31.49 -13.17 11.42
N ARG A 877 -31.13 -13.94 12.46
CA ARG A 877 -30.65 -15.34 12.36
C ARG A 877 -29.38 -15.53 11.51
N GLY A 878 -28.54 -14.51 11.33
CA GLY A 878 -27.25 -14.61 10.63
C GLY A 878 -27.34 -14.65 9.09
N LYS A 879 -28.54 -14.53 8.50
CA LYS A 879 -28.72 -14.42 7.05
C LYS A 879 -28.23 -13.05 6.54
N CYS A 880 -27.76 -12.98 5.28
CA CYS A 880 -27.17 -11.76 4.67
C CYS A 880 -26.00 -11.18 5.50
N THR A 881 -25.18 -12.04 6.10
CA THR A 881 -23.96 -11.60 6.78
C THR A 881 -23.01 -10.96 5.77
N ASN A 882 -22.46 -9.80 6.13
CA ASN A 882 -21.60 -8.97 5.30
C ASN A 882 -22.28 -8.34 4.06
N VAL A 883 -23.61 -8.38 3.95
CA VAL A 883 -24.35 -7.77 2.83
C VAL A 883 -25.05 -6.50 3.32
N SER A 884 -24.68 -5.34 2.80
CA SER A 884 -25.23 -4.04 3.23
C SER A 884 -26.73 -3.96 2.96
N ARG A 885 -27.51 -3.63 3.99
CA ARG A 885 -28.96 -3.46 3.86
C ARG A 885 -29.25 -2.11 3.22
N PRO A 886 -30.15 -2.03 2.22
CA PRO A 886 -30.61 -0.74 1.72
C PRO A 886 -31.47 -0.03 2.78
N ILE A 887 -31.15 1.23 3.07
CA ILE A 887 -31.80 2.06 4.10
C ILE A 887 -32.25 3.41 3.51
N ALA A 888 -32.93 4.23 4.31
CA ALA A 888 -33.51 5.51 3.87
C ALA A 888 -32.61 6.74 4.08
N ASP A 889 -31.67 6.70 5.03
CA ASP A 889 -30.77 7.83 5.31
C ASP A 889 -29.45 7.43 5.96
N PHE A 890 -28.45 8.29 5.83
CA PHE A 890 -27.08 8.07 6.30
C PHE A 890 -26.52 9.29 7.04
N MET A 891 -25.55 9.04 7.91
CA MET A 891 -24.70 10.06 8.51
C MET A 891 -23.35 10.08 7.79
N THR A 892 -23.01 11.18 7.13
CA THR A 892 -21.75 11.29 6.38
C THR A 892 -20.76 12.25 7.01
N ILE A 893 -19.48 11.89 6.99
CA ILE A 893 -18.40 12.81 7.38
C ILE A 893 -17.70 13.26 6.10
N GLN A 894 -17.63 14.57 5.91
CA GLN A 894 -16.99 15.21 4.76
C GLN A 894 -15.92 16.18 5.23
N ARG A 895 -14.87 16.40 4.44
CA ARG A 895 -13.88 17.45 4.71
C ARG A 895 -14.51 18.82 4.46
N LYS A 896 -14.19 19.79 5.32
CA LYS A 896 -14.56 21.19 5.11
C LYS A 896 -13.88 21.77 3.89
#